data_AF-A0A1L9P2J7-F1
#
_entry.id   AF-A0A1L9P2J7-F1
#
_cell.length_a   1.000
_cell.length_b   1.000
_cell.length_c   1.000
_cell.angle_alpha   90.00
_cell.angle_beta   90.00
_cell.angle_gamma   90.00
#
_symmetry.space_group_name_H-M   'P 1'
#
loop_
_entity.id
_entity.type
_entity.pdbx_description
1 polymer ?
#
loop_
_entity_poly.entity_id
_entity_poly.type
_entity_poly.pdbx_seq_one_letter_code
_entity_poly.pdbx_strand_id
1 'polypeptide(L)'
;MASEFSILTPNAMLGYGYRAEHFWYGVEKFSPKAIIVDSGSTDGGPYKLGLNKMTCGRESYVRDLTPILQACFHHKIQVLIGSVGGDGSDKHVQEMFEIVQEIAAKEGFSFKVATISAGFNKAMLTERILNKEVGPCGPVEALTADSAERAIDIVAQMGAEPYLKALESKPDIILGGRSYDPAPFAAFSIYHGIEPGVAWHMGKIMECGGICAVPKGRSMIATMRHDSFDLTPLSPRERCTPLSVAAHTLYEKTRPDRLPGPGGVLVLDDASYEQLTEKTVRVRGAKFIPSTVYQVKLEGVEKLGYRTIFIGGIRDPILINQIDEFLDEVRAYTQKLFPELDQSPQCRLIFHFYGRNGTMGPIEPLPVAGHELGILGEVVAPSQELSYTIANNARASILHMPYTDQVSTTGNFASPLSPHETPAGPVFRFNIYHLVNLQKGEEASLFPISLTTIDNESHGSPCPGLTHEERNQLATETLQPLTQKAIPQEECKMLEIAKIIRSKNSGPFELTFDIMFDNEDAYRRVRDAKILTNDRIMQLYHLKHEDIITNMFFESALAWKCTIRRPWEQGTVGERDTLGTQQHGPLLSITVPKASNNNVQSRRTFTAKDSVAYIWKTLGLPTESLGHLHLPGEGLGLPSSFKIAHLAQASIGLSALLAAQIHAHRNSTLTPAVTLPLQHAAIEFKSERLYTLNGRPAPSPWGPIGGLHKAADGYVRLHDSFPNHRDGAKALLGCPAGAHREEVSAKIAAWRAIDLESAAFDSKLVISALRSYAEWDVLPQARAIADFPIILRKISDGPKGLPQSMKSLNADKALRGLRVLELSRVIAAPLSGKTLAAHGADVLWVTSPNLPDLPTMDRDFGRGKRTIHLDLSNASDQSDLSRLLDDTHVFVQGFRPGGLASRGLSPSDLAERYKHRNIICANMSAYGPHGPWCSKRGFDSLVQTCSGMNVSEAEHFDAGEAARPTPCQALDHAGGYFLAAGIMAALYKQATEGGSWEVDVSLAGVMKYLRSLGQFEGKTGFATKDYTCTTDVPPEYLETRETGFGEMTAVKHSASIEGLRVGWDVMPKPLGTDEKKWL
;
A
#
# COMPACT_ATOMS: atom_id res chain seq x y z
N MET A 1 22.89 -7.47 28.80
CA MET A 1 21.43 -7.43 28.58
C MET A 1 20.88 -6.23 29.33
N ALA A 2 20.15 -5.33 28.68
CA ALA A 2 19.50 -4.21 29.38
C ALA A 2 18.52 -4.77 30.42
N SER A 3 18.56 -4.25 31.64
CA SER A 3 17.60 -4.61 32.70
C SER A 3 16.21 -4.10 32.33
N GLU A 4 15.17 -4.90 32.55
CA GLU A 4 13.77 -4.48 32.38
C GLU A 4 13.45 -3.25 33.24
N PHE A 5 12.71 -2.28 32.68
CA PHE A 5 12.27 -1.08 33.41
C PHE A 5 10.92 -0.58 32.87
N SER A 6 10.23 0.26 33.63
CA SER A 6 8.93 0.82 33.23
C SER A 6 8.97 2.34 33.01
N ILE A 7 8.16 2.83 32.08
CA ILE A 7 7.88 4.25 31.83
C ILE A 7 6.39 4.49 32.07
N LEU A 8 6.06 5.54 32.82
CA LEU A 8 4.68 5.96 33.08
C LEU A 8 4.35 7.20 32.24
N THR A 9 3.21 7.16 31.55
CA THR A 9 2.61 8.36 30.93
C THR A 9 1.25 8.62 31.57
N PRO A 10 1.09 9.72 32.34
CA PRO A 10 -0.17 10.02 33.02
C PRO A 10 -1.25 10.48 32.05
N ASN A 11 -0.87 11.20 30.99
CA ASN A 11 -1.73 11.67 29.91
C ASN A 11 -0.88 12.10 28.70
N ALA A 12 -1.50 12.26 27.53
CA ALA A 12 -0.84 12.75 26.31
C ALA A 12 -0.42 14.22 26.40
N MET A 13 -1.30 15.07 26.95
CA MET A 13 -1.14 16.52 27.03
C MET A 13 -1.26 17.01 28.47
N LEU A 14 -0.26 17.73 28.97
CA LEU A 14 -0.34 18.35 30.29
C LEU A 14 -1.39 19.47 30.30
N GLY A 15 -2.10 19.57 31.43
CA GLY A 15 -3.21 20.51 31.63
C GLY A 15 -4.59 19.91 31.31
N TYR A 16 -4.67 18.87 30.48
CA TYR A 16 -5.94 18.19 30.19
C TYR A 16 -6.48 17.36 31.37
N GLY A 17 -5.64 17.06 32.37
CA GLY A 17 -6.01 16.32 33.56
C GLY A 17 -5.89 14.80 33.44
N TYR A 18 -5.61 14.16 34.56
CA TYR A 18 -5.65 12.71 34.73
C TYR A 18 -6.12 12.37 36.15
N ARG A 19 -6.51 11.12 36.40
CA ARG A 19 -6.95 10.65 37.72
C ARG A 19 -5.73 10.40 38.60
N ALA A 20 -5.61 11.15 39.69
CA ALA A 20 -4.46 11.08 40.59
C ALA A 20 -4.29 9.68 41.19
N GLU A 21 -5.38 9.00 41.50
CA GLU A 21 -5.41 7.65 42.03
C GLU A 21 -4.83 6.62 41.05
N HIS A 22 -5.09 6.76 39.74
CA HIS A 22 -4.48 5.89 38.72
C HIS A 22 -2.99 6.16 38.57
N PHE A 23 -2.60 7.44 38.63
CA PHE A 23 -1.20 7.84 38.57
C PHE A 23 -0.40 7.26 39.74
N TRP A 24 -0.86 7.47 40.98
CA TRP A 24 -0.19 6.93 42.18
C TRP A 24 -0.21 5.40 42.20
N TYR A 25 -1.28 4.76 41.72
CA TYR A 25 -1.29 3.30 41.52
C TYR A 25 -0.17 2.86 40.57
N GLY A 26 0.03 3.57 39.47
CA GLY A 26 1.13 3.32 38.53
C GLY A 26 2.50 3.47 39.17
N VAL A 27 2.70 4.55 39.92
CA VAL A 27 3.95 4.83 40.65
C VAL A 27 4.27 3.74 41.67
N GLU A 28 3.33 3.40 42.55
CA GLU A 28 3.54 2.44 43.63
C GLU A 28 3.65 0.99 43.14
N LYS A 29 2.87 0.61 42.12
CA LYS A 29 2.84 -0.78 41.63
C LYS A 29 4.00 -1.11 40.70
N PHE A 30 4.35 -0.20 39.80
CA PHE A 30 5.30 -0.48 38.72
C PHE A 30 6.68 0.16 38.93
N SER A 31 6.83 1.02 39.95
CA SER A 31 8.08 1.73 40.26
C SER A 31 8.78 2.26 39.00
N PRO A 32 8.10 3.09 38.19
CA PRO A 32 8.60 3.47 36.87
C PRO A 32 9.91 4.25 37.01
N LYS A 33 10.83 4.02 36.07
CA LYS A 33 12.12 4.72 36.05
C LYS A 33 11.99 6.15 35.55
N ALA A 34 10.99 6.41 34.72
CA ALA A 34 10.65 7.74 34.28
C ALA A 34 9.14 7.96 34.14
N ILE A 35 8.74 9.21 34.34
CA ILE A 35 7.46 9.76 33.90
C ILE A 35 7.74 10.59 32.65
N ILE A 36 7.13 10.22 31.53
CA ILE A 36 7.35 10.90 30.25
C ILE A 36 6.02 11.35 29.66
N VAL A 37 5.98 12.61 29.23
CA VAL A 37 4.83 13.23 28.55
C VAL A 37 5.34 13.97 27.32
N ASP A 38 4.81 13.69 26.14
CA ASP A 38 5.17 14.51 24.96
C ASP A 38 4.61 15.92 25.08
N SER A 39 3.37 16.11 25.57
CA SER A 39 2.78 17.44 25.75
C SER A 39 2.72 18.31 24.49
N GLY A 40 2.87 17.73 23.30
CA GLY A 40 2.85 18.41 22.02
C GLY A 40 1.47 18.44 21.37
N SER A 41 1.12 19.56 20.72
CA SER A 41 -0.08 19.60 19.89
C SER A 41 -0.10 20.80 18.94
N THR A 42 -0.05 20.52 17.64
CA THR A 42 -0.36 21.51 16.58
C THR A 42 -1.81 21.42 16.10
N ASP A 43 -2.61 20.53 16.71
CA ASP A 43 -4.01 20.27 16.33
C ASP A 43 -4.90 21.51 16.43
N GLY A 44 -4.58 22.41 17.36
CA GLY A 44 -5.31 23.66 17.54
C GLY A 44 -5.10 24.67 16.41
N GLY A 45 -4.22 24.39 15.44
CA GLY A 45 -3.85 25.31 14.38
C GLY A 45 -2.80 26.35 14.81
N PRO A 46 -2.53 27.36 13.97
CA PRO A 46 -1.37 28.26 14.08
C PRO A 46 -1.48 29.30 15.21
N TYR A 47 -2.65 29.40 15.86
CA TYR A 47 -2.99 30.48 16.77
C TYR A 47 -2.12 30.51 18.03
N LYS A 48 -1.85 29.35 18.62
CA LYS A 48 -1.12 29.23 19.89
C LYS A 48 0.34 29.64 19.73
N LEU A 49 1.00 29.15 18.68
CA LEU A 49 2.36 29.54 18.30
C LEU A 49 2.41 31.03 17.94
N GLY A 50 1.42 31.53 17.19
CA GLY A 50 1.38 32.94 16.75
C GLY A 50 1.23 33.94 17.90
N LEU A 51 0.56 33.54 18.99
CA LEU A 51 0.47 34.33 20.22
C LEU A 51 1.53 34.00 21.26
N ASN A 52 2.32 32.94 21.04
CA ASN A 52 3.26 32.44 22.04
C ASN A 52 2.56 32.22 23.40
N LYS A 53 1.45 31.49 23.34
CA LYS A 53 0.57 31.18 24.47
C LYS A 53 0.38 29.68 24.58
N MET A 54 0.54 29.14 25.80
CA MET A 54 0.30 27.74 26.07
C MET A 54 -1.13 27.29 25.72
N THR A 55 -1.29 25.99 25.44
CA THR A 55 -2.57 25.37 25.10
C THR A 55 -3.58 25.52 26.23
N CYS A 56 -3.19 25.14 27.46
CA CYS A 56 -4.04 25.18 28.66
C CYS A 56 -3.81 26.45 29.48
N GLY A 57 -4.71 26.73 30.44
CA GLY A 57 -4.46 27.76 31.45
C GLY A 57 -3.39 27.32 32.45
N ARG A 58 -2.61 28.27 32.99
CA ARG A 58 -1.51 28.04 33.93
C ARG A 58 -1.88 27.09 35.08
N GLU A 59 -2.99 27.34 35.76
CA GLU A 59 -3.49 26.51 36.88
C GLU A 59 -3.69 25.03 36.51
N SER A 60 -4.02 24.75 35.25
CA SER A 60 -4.17 23.36 34.79
C SER A 60 -2.83 22.64 34.73
N TYR A 61 -1.75 23.34 34.34
CA TYR A 61 -0.40 22.80 34.38
C TYR A 61 0.08 22.61 35.82
N VAL A 62 -0.16 23.58 36.71
CA VAL A 62 0.17 23.46 38.14
C VAL A 62 -0.49 22.22 38.76
N ARG A 63 -1.79 22.02 38.52
CA ARG A 63 -2.55 20.85 39.00
C ARG A 63 -1.94 19.52 38.53
N ASP A 64 -1.61 19.41 37.25
CA ASP A 64 -1.12 18.15 36.66
C ASP A 64 0.37 17.90 36.99
N LEU A 65 1.16 18.95 37.14
CA LEU A 65 2.60 18.83 37.37
C LEU A 65 2.93 18.56 38.85
N THR A 66 2.11 19.04 39.78
CA THR A 66 2.35 18.88 41.23
C THR A 66 2.54 17.40 41.64
N PRO A 67 1.63 16.45 41.29
CA PRO A 67 1.84 15.05 41.65
C PRO A 67 3.04 14.41 40.96
N ILE A 68 3.38 14.85 39.73
CA ILE A 68 4.55 14.37 38.98
C ILE A 68 5.84 14.76 39.70
N LEU A 69 5.94 16.02 40.15
CA LEU A 69 7.10 16.51 40.89
C LEU A 69 7.21 15.90 42.29
N GLN A 70 6.09 15.64 42.96
CA GLN A 70 6.07 14.89 44.22
C GLN A 70 6.62 13.47 44.02
N ALA A 71 6.18 12.75 42.97
CA ALA A 71 6.71 11.43 42.64
C ALA A 71 8.20 11.49 42.28
N CYS A 72 8.63 12.50 41.51
CA CYS A 72 10.04 12.73 41.18
C CYS A 72 10.90 12.88 42.45
N PHE A 73 10.48 13.75 43.38
CA PHE A 73 11.24 14.05 44.59
C PHE A 73 11.31 12.85 45.54
N HIS A 74 10.17 12.22 45.84
CA HIS A 74 10.07 11.15 46.84
C HIS A 74 10.54 9.79 46.33
N HIS A 75 10.28 9.45 45.07
CA HIS A 75 10.61 8.13 44.50
C HIS A 75 11.85 8.16 43.58
N LYS A 76 12.48 9.33 43.39
CA LYS A 76 13.65 9.52 42.51
C LYS A 76 13.40 9.07 41.06
N ILE A 77 12.19 9.36 40.57
CA ILE A 77 11.74 9.05 39.21
C ILE A 77 12.13 10.22 38.30
N GLN A 78 12.78 9.97 37.16
CA GLN A 78 13.12 11.05 36.22
C GLN A 78 11.87 11.54 35.47
N VAL A 79 11.77 12.84 35.21
CA VAL A 79 10.64 13.44 34.50
C VAL A 79 11.12 14.01 33.17
N LEU A 80 10.51 13.61 32.06
CA LEU A 80 10.79 14.18 30.74
C LEU A 80 9.50 14.71 30.15
N ILE A 81 9.51 15.98 29.76
CA ILE A 81 8.36 16.63 29.12
C ILE A 81 8.84 17.17 27.76
N GLY A 82 8.24 16.67 26.68
CA GLY A 82 8.43 17.21 25.34
C GLY A 82 7.56 18.44 25.10
N SER A 83 7.77 19.11 23.97
CA SER A 83 6.87 20.10 23.37
C SER A 83 6.11 20.97 24.38
N VAL A 84 6.80 21.46 25.41
CA VAL A 84 6.16 22.01 26.59
C VAL A 84 5.20 23.14 26.23
N GLY A 85 4.06 23.19 26.90
CA GLY A 85 3.01 24.17 26.61
C GLY A 85 2.20 23.93 25.32
N GLY A 86 2.52 22.90 24.52
CA GLY A 86 1.80 22.54 23.28
C GLY A 86 2.68 22.67 22.05
N ASP A 87 3.00 23.90 21.65
CA ASP A 87 3.84 24.16 20.47
C ASP A 87 5.34 24.15 20.78
N GLY A 88 5.74 24.11 22.06
CA GLY A 88 7.14 23.98 22.45
C GLY A 88 8.08 25.12 22.03
N SER A 89 7.60 26.36 21.93
CA SER A 89 8.50 27.51 21.74
C SER A 89 9.39 27.74 22.98
N ASP A 90 10.49 28.48 22.80
CA ASP A 90 11.42 28.78 23.89
C ASP A 90 10.75 29.52 25.06
N LYS A 91 9.74 30.35 24.76
CA LYS A 91 8.92 31.02 25.77
C LYS A 91 8.08 30.02 26.59
N HIS A 92 7.52 28.99 25.93
CA HIS A 92 6.79 27.95 26.65
C HIS A 92 7.73 27.14 27.56
N VAL A 93 8.97 26.88 27.13
CA VAL A 93 9.98 26.22 27.97
C VAL A 93 10.26 27.04 29.22
N GLN A 94 10.46 28.35 29.05
CA GLN A 94 10.70 29.26 30.17
C GLN A 94 9.51 29.33 31.15
N GLU A 95 8.29 29.50 30.65
CA GLU A 95 7.09 29.57 31.51
C GLU A 95 6.82 28.22 32.22
N MET A 96 7.11 27.08 31.58
CA MET A 96 7.01 25.77 32.24
C MET A 96 8.07 25.60 33.33
N PHE A 97 9.30 26.08 33.08
CA PHE A 97 10.35 26.09 34.08
C PHE A 97 9.97 26.93 35.30
N GLU A 98 9.35 28.09 35.10
CA GLU A 98 8.82 28.94 36.18
C GLU A 98 7.74 28.23 37.00
N ILE A 99 6.85 27.45 36.36
CA ILE A 99 5.86 26.62 37.07
C ILE A 99 6.56 25.56 37.93
N VAL A 100 7.61 24.91 37.42
CA VAL A 100 8.41 23.95 38.19
C VAL A 100 9.07 24.63 39.39
N GLN A 101 9.65 25.83 39.21
CA GLN A 101 10.26 26.60 40.31
C GLN A 101 9.23 26.98 41.37
N GLU A 102 8.04 27.42 40.96
CA GLU A 102 6.94 27.80 41.86
C GLU A 102 6.49 26.61 42.72
N ILE A 103 6.25 25.45 42.10
CA ILE A 103 5.86 24.23 42.82
C ILE A 103 6.99 23.76 43.73
N ALA A 104 8.24 23.78 43.25
CA ALA A 104 9.40 23.37 44.03
C ALA A 104 9.59 24.26 45.27
N ALA A 105 9.44 25.57 45.14
CA ALA A 105 9.51 26.52 46.26
C ALA A 105 8.36 26.31 47.27
N LYS A 106 7.15 26.08 46.77
CA LYS A 106 5.97 25.83 47.61
C LYS A 106 6.08 24.53 48.43
N GLU A 107 6.58 23.47 47.81
CA GLU A 107 6.67 22.14 48.43
C GLU A 107 8.01 21.89 49.14
N GLY A 108 9.00 22.78 48.98
CA GLY A 108 10.35 22.63 49.54
C GLY A 108 11.19 21.56 48.83
N PHE A 109 11.02 21.38 47.51
CA PHE A 109 11.75 20.40 46.73
C PHE A 109 12.97 20.99 46.04
N SER A 110 14.05 20.20 45.97
CA SER A 110 15.24 20.54 45.20
C SER A 110 15.35 19.61 43.98
N PHE A 111 15.65 20.19 42.82
CA PHE A 111 15.72 19.47 41.56
C PHE A 111 16.87 19.99 40.69
N LYS A 112 17.48 19.08 39.95
CA LYS A 112 18.34 19.38 38.80
C LYS A 112 17.50 19.36 37.52
N VAL A 113 17.33 20.52 36.90
CA VAL A 113 16.46 20.70 35.73
C VAL A 113 17.28 21.01 34.50
N ALA A 114 17.09 20.25 33.43
CA ALA A 114 17.61 20.56 32.11
C ALA A 114 16.50 21.14 31.23
N THR A 115 16.78 22.24 30.52
CA THR A 115 15.89 22.81 29.51
C THR A 115 16.51 22.67 28.13
N ILE A 116 15.71 22.38 27.10
CA ILE A 116 16.15 22.25 25.71
C ILE A 116 15.35 23.22 24.84
N SER A 117 16.02 24.20 24.24
CA SER A 117 15.40 25.17 23.33
C SER A 117 15.15 24.58 21.94
N ALA A 118 14.12 25.08 21.25
CA ALA A 118 13.70 24.64 19.92
C ALA A 118 13.53 25.79 18.90
N GLY A 119 13.76 27.04 19.31
CA GLY A 119 13.72 28.18 18.39
C GLY A 119 14.74 28.04 17.24
N PHE A 120 14.33 28.39 16.02
CA PHE A 120 15.19 28.31 14.84
C PHE A 120 15.54 29.71 14.30
N ASN A 121 16.82 29.93 14.01
CA ASN A 121 17.31 31.23 13.58
C ASN A 121 16.88 31.56 12.13
N LYS A 122 16.23 32.72 11.93
CA LYS A 122 15.76 33.19 10.61
C LYS A 122 16.88 33.42 9.58
N ALA A 123 18.01 33.96 10.01
CA ALA A 123 19.14 34.20 9.12
C ALA A 123 19.73 32.87 8.63
N MET A 124 19.88 31.90 9.54
CA MET A 124 20.29 30.54 9.18
C MET A 124 19.27 29.86 8.24
N LEU A 125 17.97 30.04 8.47
CA LEU A 125 16.94 29.52 7.58
C LEU A 125 17.05 30.12 6.18
N THR A 126 17.22 31.45 6.10
CA THR A 126 17.38 32.17 4.83
C THR A 126 18.60 31.65 4.05
N GLU A 127 19.73 31.45 4.72
CA GLU A 127 20.92 30.85 4.12
C GLU A 127 20.65 29.43 3.57
N ARG A 128 19.99 28.58 4.35
CA ARG A 128 19.65 27.20 3.92
C ARG A 128 18.66 27.17 2.76
N ILE A 129 17.72 28.11 2.69
CA ILE A 129 16.83 28.27 1.54
C ILE A 129 17.67 28.60 0.29
N LEU A 130 18.59 29.56 0.38
CA LEU A 130 19.45 29.96 -0.74
C LEU A 130 20.37 28.81 -1.20
N ASN A 131 20.82 27.97 -0.26
CA ASN A 131 21.64 26.78 -0.53
C ASN A 131 20.84 25.55 -0.98
N LYS A 132 19.50 25.63 -1.09
CA LYS A 132 18.60 24.51 -1.44
C LYS A 132 18.65 23.33 -0.46
N GLU A 133 18.82 23.65 0.83
CA GLU A 133 18.87 22.69 1.93
C GLU A 133 17.53 22.57 2.68
N VAL A 134 16.47 23.17 2.13
CA VAL A 134 15.10 23.17 2.66
C VAL A 134 14.15 22.57 1.62
N GLY A 135 13.29 21.66 2.05
CA GLY A 135 12.27 21.02 1.22
C GLY A 135 10.88 21.04 1.86
N PRO A 136 9.79 20.88 1.09
CA PRO A 136 8.44 20.83 1.63
C PRO A 136 8.21 19.58 2.50
N CYS A 137 7.45 19.72 3.59
CA CYS A 137 6.99 18.59 4.42
C CYS A 137 5.53 18.27 4.08
N GLY A 138 5.30 17.41 3.09
CA GLY A 138 3.96 17.12 2.56
C GLY A 138 3.54 18.10 1.44
N PRO A 139 2.24 18.30 1.20
CA PRO A 139 1.74 19.06 0.04
C PRO A 139 1.74 20.59 0.26
N VAL A 140 2.87 21.13 0.75
CA VAL A 140 3.09 22.58 0.93
C VAL A 140 3.94 23.14 -0.21
N GLU A 141 3.75 24.42 -0.54
CA GLU A 141 4.59 25.14 -1.51
C GLU A 141 6.03 25.28 -1.01
N ALA A 142 6.98 25.47 -1.93
CA ALA A 142 8.38 25.67 -1.55
C ALA A 142 8.58 26.95 -0.72
N LEU A 143 9.38 26.86 0.35
CA LEU A 143 9.66 28.00 1.21
C LEU A 143 10.51 29.06 0.50
N THR A 144 10.10 30.32 0.62
CA THR A 144 10.86 31.49 0.15
C THR A 144 11.48 32.25 1.32
N ALA A 145 12.59 32.96 1.07
CA ALA A 145 13.24 33.81 2.07
C ALA A 145 12.27 34.87 2.62
N ASP A 146 11.49 35.52 1.75
CA ASP A 146 10.48 36.50 2.16
C ASP A 146 9.40 35.90 3.06
N SER A 147 8.99 34.65 2.80
CA SER A 147 8.04 33.95 3.67
C SER A 147 8.66 33.64 5.02
N ALA A 148 9.91 33.18 5.05
CA ALA A 148 10.63 32.89 6.29
C ALA A 148 10.76 34.14 7.18
N GLU A 149 11.00 35.31 6.58
CA GLU A 149 11.17 36.56 7.34
C GLU A 149 9.87 37.03 8.00
N ARG A 150 8.71 36.81 7.36
CA ARG A 150 7.38 37.15 7.90
C ARG A 150 6.92 36.25 9.05
N ALA A 151 7.56 35.12 9.29
CA ALA A 151 7.21 34.26 10.41
C ALA A 151 7.42 35.01 11.74
N ILE A 152 6.46 34.93 12.65
CA ILE A 152 6.55 35.54 13.98
C ILE A 152 7.49 34.73 14.86
N ASP A 153 7.35 33.41 14.79
CA ASP A 153 8.15 32.44 15.52
C ASP A 153 8.38 31.21 14.64
N ILE A 154 9.50 30.54 14.86
CA ILE A 154 9.91 29.34 14.12
C ILE A 154 10.46 28.34 15.14
N VAL A 155 9.83 27.18 15.21
CA VAL A 155 10.29 26.07 16.03
C VAL A 155 10.77 24.92 15.14
N ALA A 156 11.87 24.29 15.54
CA ALA A 156 12.40 23.10 14.92
C ALA A 156 12.05 21.87 15.76
N GLN A 157 11.44 20.87 15.11
CA GLN A 157 11.03 19.63 15.74
C GLN A 157 12.24 18.72 15.97
N MET A 158 12.72 18.67 17.21
CA MET A 158 13.92 17.93 17.57
C MET A 158 13.71 16.40 17.62
N GLY A 159 14.79 15.65 17.34
CA GLY A 159 14.84 14.20 17.50
C GLY A 159 15.22 13.75 18.92
N ALA A 160 15.69 12.51 19.04
CA ALA A 160 16.08 11.93 20.32
C ALA A 160 17.43 12.46 20.83
N GLU A 161 18.24 13.03 19.95
CA GLU A 161 19.64 13.39 20.17
C GLU A 161 19.84 14.46 21.27
N PRO A 162 19.07 15.57 21.31
CA PRO A 162 19.19 16.55 22.40
C PRO A 162 18.83 15.97 23.77
N TYR A 163 17.82 15.10 23.84
CA TYR A 163 17.44 14.41 25.06
C TYR A 163 18.51 13.42 25.52
N LEU A 164 19.09 12.64 24.61
CA LEU A 164 20.22 11.75 24.91
C LEU A 164 21.37 12.56 25.50
N LYS A 165 21.68 13.73 24.92
CA LYS A 165 22.72 14.61 25.41
C LYS A 165 22.41 15.18 26.79
N ALA A 166 21.17 15.60 27.03
CA ALA A 166 20.73 16.11 28.34
C ALA A 166 20.84 15.04 29.44
N LEU A 167 20.48 13.79 29.13
CA LEU A 167 20.53 12.65 30.05
C LEU A 167 21.95 12.34 30.57
N GLU A 168 23.00 12.66 29.82
CA GLU A 168 24.40 12.51 30.29
C GLU A 168 24.68 13.28 31.58
N SER A 169 24.01 14.43 31.76
CA SER A 169 24.15 15.25 32.96
C SER A 169 23.35 14.74 34.16
N LYS A 170 22.55 13.67 33.98
CA LYS A 170 21.66 13.08 34.99
C LYS A 170 20.74 14.09 35.68
N PRO A 171 19.92 14.85 34.93
CA PRO A 171 18.92 15.73 35.52
C PRO A 171 17.77 14.93 36.13
N ASP A 172 17.11 15.50 37.13
CA ASP A 172 15.86 14.98 37.67
C ASP A 172 14.71 15.24 36.69
N ILE A 173 14.72 16.42 36.03
CA ILE A 173 13.67 16.90 35.14
C ILE A 173 14.29 17.39 33.82
N ILE A 174 13.70 17.01 32.68
CA ILE A 174 14.02 17.56 31.36
C ILE A 174 12.77 18.22 30.77
N LEU A 175 12.88 19.50 30.44
CA LEU A 175 11.85 20.29 29.75
C LEU A 175 12.33 20.61 28.34
N GLY A 176 11.80 19.91 27.34
CA GLY A 176 12.12 20.16 25.94
C GLY A 176 11.09 21.05 25.26
N GLY A 177 11.57 21.94 24.39
CA GLY A 177 10.77 22.66 23.42
C GLY A 177 10.18 21.72 22.36
N ARG A 178 9.92 22.22 21.16
CA ARG A 178 9.23 21.46 20.12
C ARG A 178 9.97 20.17 19.78
N SER A 179 9.30 19.04 20.04
CA SER A 179 9.86 17.71 19.87
C SER A 179 9.07 16.92 18.86
N TYR A 180 9.75 15.98 18.19
CA TYR A 180 9.04 14.89 17.54
C TYR A 180 8.42 14.05 18.63
N ASP A 181 7.12 13.83 18.56
CA ASP A 181 6.34 13.36 19.71
C ASP A 181 6.90 12.08 20.41
N PRO A 182 7.46 11.09 19.69
CA PRO A 182 8.10 9.93 20.32
C PRO A 182 9.49 10.20 20.92
N ALA A 183 10.15 11.31 20.59
CA ALA A 183 11.56 11.59 20.87
C ALA A 183 11.95 11.48 22.35
N PRO A 184 11.23 12.07 23.34
CA PRO A 184 11.61 11.93 24.74
C PRO A 184 11.55 10.46 25.21
N PHE A 185 10.58 9.69 24.72
CA PHE A 185 10.46 8.26 25.00
C PHE A 185 11.60 7.45 24.37
N ALA A 186 11.86 7.71 23.09
CA ALA A 186 12.90 7.03 22.33
C ALA A 186 14.28 7.29 22.93
N ALA A 187 14.59 8.55 23.23
CA ALA A 187 15.84 8.96 23.86
C ALA A 187 16.06 8.27 25.21
N PHE A 188 15.07 8.33 26.10
CA PHE A 188 15.17 7.69 27.41
C PHE A 188 15.39 6.17 27.29
N SER A 189 14.71 5.52 26.35
CA SER A 189 14.83 4.08 26.12
C SER A 189 16.19 3.70 25.53
N ILE A 190 16.65 4.42 24.52
CA ILE A 190 17.96 4.20 23.87
C ILE A 190 19.10 4.42 24.87
N TYR A 191 19.01 5.46 25.71
CA TYR A 191 19.97 5.71 26.79
C TYR A 191 20.10 4.52 27.75
N HIS A 192 19.01 3.74 27.90
CA HIS A 192 18.96 2.53 28.73
C HIS A 192 19.20 1.23 27.95
N GLY A 193 19.70 1.29 26.71
CA GLY A 193 20.13 0.13 25.93
C GLY A 193 18.99 -0.63 25.25
N ILE A 194 17.85 0.01 25.03
CA ILE A 194 16.74 -0.53 24.21
C ILE A 194 17.06 -0.32 22.73
N GLU A 195 16.70 -1.29 21.88
CA GLU A 195 16.87 -1.18 20.44
C GLU A 195 16.08 0.02 19.87
N PRO A 196 16.65 0.82 18.95
CA PRO A 196 15.98 2.01 18.41
C PRO A 196 14.58 1.74 17.84
N GLY A 197 14.39 0.67 17.06
CA GLY A 197 13.08 0.35 16.47
C GLY A 197 11.99 0.15 17.54
N VAL A 198 12.33 -0.54 18.62
CA VAL A 198 11.45 -0.78 19.78
C VAL A 198 11.17 0.52 20.54
N ALA A 199 12.22 1.31 20.78
CA ALA A 199 12.14 2.59 21.48
C ALA A 199 11.23 3.60 20.75
N TRP A 200 11.40 3.74 19.44
CA TRP A 200 10.58 4.62 18.60
C TRP A 200 9.14 4.14 18.47
N HIS A 201 8.90 2.83 18.34
CA HIS A 201 7.54 2.29 18.26
C HIS A 201 6.79 2.45 19.58
N MET A 202 7.45 2.20 20.72
CA MET A 202 6.86 2.46 22.03
C MET A 202 6.54 3.94 22.20
N GLY A 203 7.48 4.84 21.88
CA GLY A 203 7.26 6.27 21.95
C GLY A 203 6.05 6.71 21.13
N LYS A 204 5.90 6.19 19.89
CA LYS A 204 4.77 6.53 19.02
C LYS A 204 3.42 6.15 19.62
N ILE A 205 3.35 5.10 20.43
CA ILE A 205 2.10 4.71 21.08
C ILE A 205 1.90 5.49 22.39
N MET A 206 2.97 5.67 23.16
CA MET A 206 2.93 6.31 24.48
C MET A 206 2.80 7.84 24.42
N GLU A 207 3.14 8.50 23.31
CA GLU A 207 2.97 9.96 23.15
C GLU A 207 1.51 10.40 23.34
N CYS A 208 0.57 9.53 22.95
CA CYS A 208 -0.86 9.73 23.13
C CYS A 208 -1.41 9.14 24.45
N GLY A 209 -0.55 8.71 25.36
CA GLY A 209 -0.92 8.11 26.64
C GLY A 209 -1.81 6.86 26.48
N GLY A 210 -2.90 6.80 27.25
CA GLY A 210 -3.81 5.65 27.32
C GLY A 210 -4.86 5.59 26.21
N ILE A 211 -4.75 6.40 25.15
CA ILE A 211 -5.78 6.51 24.10
C ILE A 211 -5.96 5.20 23.31
N CYS A 212 -4.92 4.37 23.23
CA CYS A 212 -5.00 3.06 22.58
C CYS A 212 -5.76 2.00 23.40
N ALA A 213 -6.10 2.27 24.66
CA ALA A 213 -6.86 1.32 25.49
C ALA A 213 -8.34 1.26 25.08
N VAL A 214 -9.00 0.18 25.51
CA VAL A 214 -10.44 -0.05 25.35
C VAL A 214 -11.09 -0.29 26.72
N PRO A 215 -12.06 0.55 27.16
CA PRO A 215 -12.41 1.85 26.58
C PRO A 215 -11.22 2.82 26.55
N LYS A 216 -11.33 3.89 25.74
CA LYS A 216 -10.28 4.92 25.59
C LYS A 216 -9.90 5.48 26.96
N GLY A 217 -8.64 5.29 27.34
CA GLY A 217 -8.08 5.73 28.61
C GLY A 217 -7.20 6.98 28.50
N ARG A 218 -6.54 7.31 29.61
CA ARG A 218 -5.57 8.43 29.68
C ARG A 218 -4.17 8.00 30.09
N SER A 219 -4.06 7.10 31.07
CA SER A 219 -2.79 6.78 31.72
C SER A 219 -2.33 5.36 31.39
N MET A 220 -1.04 5.20 31.07
CA MET A 220 -0.46 3.96 30.55
C MET A 220 0.91 3.70 31.18
N ILE A 221 1.26 2.43 31.35
CA ILE A 221 2.61 1.95 31.65
C ILE A 221 3.16 1.21 30.44
N ALA A 222 4.39 1.55 30.05
CA ALA A 222 5.20 0.76 29.14
C ALA A 222 6.31 0.05 29.91
N THR A 223 6.35 -1.28 29.88
CA THR A 223 7.46 -2.08 30.43
C THR A 223 8.42 -2.45 29.30
N MET A 224 9.64 -1.93 29.37
CA MET A 224 10.66 -1.97 28.32
C MET A 224 11.62 -3.14 28.48
N ARG A 225 11.94 -3.79 27.36
CA ARG A 225 12.99 -4.80 27.18
C ARG A 225 13.78 -4.51 25.92
N HIS A 226 14.94 -5.14 25.78
CA HIS A 226 15.86 -4.85 24.68
C HIS A 226 15.20 -4.88 23.29
N ASP A 227 14.37 -5.90 23.01
CA ASP A 227 13.74 -6.19 21.71
C ASP A 227 12.21 -6.01 21.70
N SER A 228 11.62 -5.55 22.81
CA SER A 228 10.16 -5.58 23.01
C SER A 228 9.67 -4.67 24.13
N PHE A 229 8.37 -4.35 24.12
CA PHE A 229 7.72 -3.63 25.22
C PHE A 229 6.30 -4.14 25.48
N ASP A 230 5.83 -3.97 26.71
CA ASP A 230 4.46 -4.31 27.12
C ASP A 230 3.69 -3.04 27.47
N LEU A 231 2.46 -2.90 26.99
CA LEU A 231 1.58 -1.79 27.32
C LEU A 231 0.47 -2.24 28.26
N THR A 232 0.33 -1.55 29.39
CA THR A 232 -0.70 -1.83 30.41
C THR A 232 -1.39 -0.53 30.84
N PRO A 233 -2.71 -0.37 30.61
CA PRO A 233 -3.44 0.80 31.07
C PRO A 233 -3.60 0.78 32.59
N LEU A 234 -3.56 1.97 33.20
CA LEU A 234 -3.59 2.09 34.67
C LEU A 234 -5.00 2.04 35.26
N SER A 235 -6.05 2.38 34.50
CA SER A 235 -7.40 2.21 35.01
C SER A 235 -7.74 0.72 35.15
N PRO A 236 -8.35 0.29 36.26
CA PRO A 236 -8.81 -1.09 36.44
C PRO A 236 -9.74 -1.58 35.34
N ARG A 237 -10.55 -0.69 34.77
CA ARG A 237 -11.63 -1.02 33.81
C ARG A 237 -11.17 -1.12 32.35
N GLU A 238 -9.99 -0.60 32.04
CA GLU A 238 -9.43 -0.50 30.69
C GLU A 238 -8.54 -1.70 30.35
N ARG A 239 -8.42 -2.05 29.07
CA ARG A 239 -7.45 -3.05 28.57
C ARG A 239 -6.83 -2.62 27.24
N CYS A 240 -5.61 -3.07 26.98
CA CYS A 240 -5.06 -3.10 25.63
C CYS A 240 -5.39 -4.43 24.96
N THR A 241 -5.79 -4.38 23.69
CA THR A 241 -5.89 -5.54 22.79
C THR A 241 -4.93 -5.39 21.61
N PRO A 242 -4.45 -6.49 20.99
CA PRO A 242 -3.57 -6.41 19.81
C PRO A 242 -4.08 -5.44 18.76
N LEU A 243 -5.38 -5.52 18.44
CA LEU A 243 -6.05 -4.65 17.49
C LEU A 243 -6.00 -3.18 17.92
N SER A 244 -6.32 -2.88 19.18
CA SER A 244 -6.36 -1.49 19.68
C SER A 244 -4.99 -0.82 19.70
N VAL A 245 -3.93 -1.59 20.01
CA VAL A 245 -2.55 -1.12 20.02
C VAL A 245 -2.03 -0.94 18.60
N ALA A 246 -2.28 -1.91 17.71
CA ALA A 246 -1.94 -1.79 16.29
C ALA A 246 -2.68 -0.63 15.62
N ALA A 247 -3.96 -0.43 15.95
CA ALA A 247 -4.77 0.65 15.39
C ALA A 247 -4.26 2.06 15.73
N HIS A 248 -3.45 2.18 16.78
CA HIS A 248 -2.89 3.45 17.19
C HIS A 248 -1.81 3.96 16.21
N THR A 249 -1.19 3.09 15.40
CA THR A 249 -0.24 3.51 14.37
C THR A 249 -0.90 4.26 13.20
N LEU A 250 -2.23 4.12 13.04
CA LEU A 250 -3.00 4.93 12.07
C LEU A 250 -3.22 6.37 12.55
N TYR A 251 -3.14 6.62 13.86
CA TYR A 251 -3.59 7.87 14.45
C TYR A 251 -2.64 9.03 14.07
N GLU A 252 -3.19 10.04 13.39
CA GLU A 252 -2.50 11.29 12.98
C GLU A 252 -1.26 11.07 12.10
N LYS A 253 -1.26 10.03 11.26
CA LYS A 253 -0.17 9.73 10.32
C LYS A 253 -0.67 9.57 8.89
N THR A 254 0.17 9.94 7.92
CA THR A 254 -0.15 9.82 6.48
C THR A 254 -0.31 8.37 6.06
N ARG A 255 0.46 7.47 6.70
CA ARG A 255 0.42 6.01 6.52
C ARG A 255 0.81 5.31 7.82
N PRO A 256 0.34 4.08 8.07
CA PRO A 256 0.56 3.39 9.34
C PRO A 256 1.83 2.53 9.39
N ASP A 257 2.43 2.20 8.25
CA ASP A 257 3.52 1.22 8.11
C ASP A 257 4.92 1.84 7.93
N ARG A 258 4.99 3.14 7.63
CA ARG A 258 6.22 3.93 7.53
C ARG A 258 6.01 5.27 8.21
N LEU A 259 6.72 5.50 9.31
CA LEU A 259 6.58 6.72 10.11
C LEU A 259 7.91 7.49 10.04
N PRO A 260 8.06 8.43 9.09
CA PRO A 260 9.24 9.27 9.00
C PRO A 260 9.30 10.24 10.19
N GLY A 261 10.50 10.48 10.70
CA GLY A 261 10.79 11.45 11.74
C GLY A 261 12.26 11.90 11.67
N PRO A 262 12.71 12.75 12.61
CA PRO A 262 14.10 13.16 12.68
C PRO A 262 15.04 11.96 12.73
N GLY A 263 16.05 11.95 11.85
CA GLY A 263 17.09 10.92 11.78
C GLY A 263 16.72 9.61 11.09
N GLY A 264 15.47 9.40 10.66
CA GLY A 264 15.12 8.17 9.95
C GLY A 264 13.63 7.87 9.83
N VAL A 265 13.33 6.62 9.48
CA VAL A 265 11.97 6.12 9.29
C VAL A 265 11.75 4.90 10.17
N LEU A 266 10.70 4.94 10.98
CA LEU A 266 10.22 3.76 11.70
C LEU A 266 9.39 2.89 10.75
N VAL A 267 9.80 1.63 10.60
CA VAL A 267 9.24 0.61 9.72
C VAL A 267 8.57 -0.47 10.55
N LEU A 268 7.31 -0.76 10.25
CA LEU A 268 6.45 -1.64 11.05
C LEU A 268 6.01 -2.92 10.32
N ASP A 269 6.66 -3.28 9.20
CA ASP A 269 6.28 -4.47 8.42
C ASP A 269 6.34 -5.77 9.21
N ASP A 270 7.36 -5.90 10.07
CA ASP A 270 7.59 -7.09 10.90
C ASP A 270 6.99 -6.92 12.31
N ALA A 271 6.18 -5.87 12.54
CA ALA A 271 5.65 -5.59 13.86
C ALA A 271 4.58 -6.61 14.28
N SER A 272 4.71 -7.18 15.47
CA SER A 272 3.77 -8.14 16.04
C SER A 272 3.17 -7.64 17.35
N TYR A 273 1.92 -8.03 17.60
CA TYR A 273 1.11 -7.59 18.75
C TYR A 273 0.54 -8.84 19.44
N GLU A 274 1.03 -9.16 20.62
CA GLU A 274 0.69 -10.38 21.36
C GLU A 274 -0.09 -10.02 22.64
N GLN A 275 -1.26 -10.63 22.84
CA GLN A 275 -2.00 -10.47 24.10
C GLN A 275 -1.32 -11.31 25.19
N LEU A 276 -0.77 -10.66 26.23
CA LEU A 276 -0.10 -11.36 27.34
C LEU A 276 -1.04 -11.67 28.51
N THR A 277 -1.87 -10.69 28.87
CA THR A 277 -2.90 -10.79 29.90
C THR A 277 -4.18 -10.18 29.36
N GLU A 278 -5.28 -10.25 30.09
CA GLU A 278 -6.50 -9.54 29.69
C GLU A 278 -6.34 -8.02 29.55
N LYS A 279 -5.29 -7.41 30.13
CA LYS A 279 -5.02 -5.96 30.11
C LYS A 279 -3.81 -5.57 29.26
N THR A 280 -2.87 -6.50 29.08
CA THR A 280 -1.51 -6.19 28.63
C THR A 280 -1.23 -6.79 27.26
N VAL A 281 -0.65 -5.97 26.38
CA VAL A 281 -0.20 -6.38 25.04
C VAL A 281 1.30 -6.15 24.92
N ARG A 282 1.99 -7.12 24.34
CA ARG A 282 3.39 -7.05 23.97
C ARG A 282 3.55 -6.68 22.51
N VAL A 283 4.53 -5.84 22.23
CA VAL A 283 4.85 -5.37 20.87
C VAL A 283 6.32 -5.61 20.56
N ARG A 284 6.61 -6.10 19.35
CA ARG A 284 7.96 -6.45 18.86
C ARG A 284 8.13 -6.16 17.37
N GLY A 285 9.35 -6.29 16.85
CA GLY A 285 9.63 -6.41 15.41
C GLY A 285 9.74 -5.11 14.62
N ALA A 286 9.53 -3.96 15.26
CA ALA A 286 9.72 -2.66 14.61
C ALA A 286 11.20 -2.36 14.36
N LYS A 287 11.51 -1.73 13.21
CA LYS A 287 12.87 -1.34 12.81
C LYS A 287 12.94 0.16 12.58
N PHE A 288 13.99 0.81 13.06
CA PHE A 288 14.26 2.21 12.73
C PHE A 288 15.38 2.27 11.69
N ILE A 289 15.07 2.77 10.50
CA ILE A 289 16.01 2.87 9.39
C ILE A 289 16.54 4.32 9.34
N PRO A 290 17.83 4.55 9.60
CA PRO A 290 18.39 5.89 9.55
C PRO A 290 18.31 6.50 8.15
N SER A 291 18.02 7.80 8.08
CA SER A 291 18.07 8.58 6.85
C SER A 291 19.52 8.89 6.46
N THR A 292 19.81 8.98 5.15
CA THR A 292 21.14 9.37 4.66
C THR A 292 21.49 10.83 4.98
N VAL A 293 20.48 11.69 5.04
CA VAL A 293 20.58 13.09 5.45
C VAL A 293 19.67 13.28 6.64
N TYR A 294 20.20 13.77 7.76
CA TYR A 294 19.38 14.08 8.92
C TYR A 294 18.56 15.33 8.64
N GLN A 295 17.25 15.27 8.85
CA GLN A 295 16.35 16.39 8.64
C GLN A 295 15.50 16.62 9.88
N VAL A 296 15.22 17.88 10.18
CA VAL A 296 14.21 18.28 11.18
C VAL A 296 13.10 19.05 10.50
N LYS A 297 11.90 18.96 11.07
CA LYS A 297 10.73 19.70 10.58
C LYS A 297 10.70 21.09 11.23
N LEU A 298 10.57 22.12 10.42
CA LEU A 298 10.34 23.50 10.86
C LEU A 298 8.85 23.80 10.79
N GLU A 299 8.34 24.40 11.86
CA GLU A 299 6.97 24.91 11.96
C GLU A 299 7.03 26.40 12.30
N GLY A 300 6.33 27.22 11.53
CA GLY A 300 6.32 28.66 11.72
C GLY A 300 5.06 29.29 11.17
N VAL A 301 4.70 30.43 11.76
CA VAL A 301 3.41 31.08 11.54
C VAL A 301 3.57 32.56 11.27
N GLU A 302 2.73 33.11 10.38
CA GLU A 302 2.66 34.54 10.11
C GLU A 302 1.28 35.09 10.48
N LYS A 303 1.24 36.39 10.85
CA LYS A 303 0.00 37.09 11.17
C LYS A 303 -0.64 37.62 9.88
N LEU A 304 -1.91 37.31 9.68
CA LEU A 304 -2.68 37.79 8.52
C LEU A 304 -3.47 39.07 8.79
N GLY A 305 -3.88 39.29 10.04
CA GLY A 305 -4.72 40.44 10.41
C GLY A 305 -5.49 40.17 11.70
N TYR A 306 -6.69 40.73 11.79
CA TYR A 306 -7.64 40.58 12.89
C TYR A 306 -8.98 40.08 12.36
N ARG A 307 -9.62 39.18 13.12
CA ARG A 307 -10.91 38.58 12.79
C ARG A 307 -12.03 39.14 13.66
N THR A 308 -13.17 39.42 13.03
CA THR A 308 -14.46 39.61 13.69
C THR A 308 -15.46 38.65 13.09
N ILE A 309 -16.27 38.01 13.93
CA ILE A 309 -17.32 37.10 13.49
C ILE A 309 -18.71 37.62 13.90
N PHE A 310 -19.72 37.20 13.16
CA PHE A 310 -21.12 37.30 13.56
C PHE A 310 -21.85 36.03 13.15
N ILE A 311 -22.88 35.63 13.90
CA ILE A 311 -23.64 34.41 13.65
C ILE A 311 -25.14 34.69 13.71
N GLY A 312 -25.91 33.99 12.89
CA GLY A 312 -27.37 34.03 12.96
C GLY A 312 -28.05 33.04 12.02
N GLY A 313 -29.35 32.86 12.26
CA GLY A 313 -30.20 31.93 11.50
C GLY A 313 -31.05 32.64 10.46
N ILE A 314 -31.32 31.95 9.36
CA ILE A 314 -32.33 32.31 8.36
C ILE A 314 -33.31 31.14 8.23
N ARG A 315 -34.61 31.46 8.34
CA ARG A 315 -35.69 30.47 8.25
C ARG A 315 -36.72 30.78 7.15
N ASP A 316 -36.62 31.95 6.52
CA ASP A 316 -37.52 32.32 5.44
C ASP A 316 -37.19 31.49 4.18
N PRO A 317 -38.09 30.61 3.71
CA PRO A 317 -37.81 29.77 2.53
C PRO A 317 -37.64 30.59 1.24
N ILE A 318 -38.24 31.79 1.15
CA ILE A 318 -38.08 32.67 -0.02
C ILE A 318 -36.63 33.15 -0.09
N LEU A 319 -36.07 33.59 1.05
CA LEU A 319 -34.68 34.02 1.14
C LEU A 319 -33.69 32.86 1.03
N ILE A 320 -33.95 31.71 1.67
CA ILE A 320 -33.06 30.53 1.60
C ILE A 320 -32.83 30.08 0.14
N ASN A 321 -33.87 30.12 -0.70
CA ASN A 321 -33.79 29.71 -2.10
C ASN A 321 -32.95 30.65 -2.99
N GLN A 322 -32.70 31.88 -2.56
CA GLN A 322 -31.93 32.90 -3.30
C GLN A 322 -30.75 33.45 -2.47
N ILE A 323 -30.32 32.72 -1.43
CA ILE A 323 -29.38 33.24 -0.43
C ILE A 323 -28.02 33.63 -1.02
N ASP A 324 -27.55 32.91 -2.03
CA ASP A 324 -26.25 33.18 -2.65
C ASP A 324 -26.28 34.51 -3.41
N GLU A 325 -27.31 34.74 -4.25
CA GLU A 325 -27.53 36.01 -4.96
C GLU A 325 -27.71 37.18 -3.98
N PHE A 326 -28.50 36.98 -2.93
CA PHE A 326 -28.70 37.99 -1.89
C PHE A 326 -27.40 38.36 -1.17
N LEU A 327 -26.57 37.39 -0.81
CA LEU A 327 -25.30 37.66 -0.13
C LEU A 327 -24.24 38.26 -1.06
N ASP A 328 -24.31 37.98 -2.37
CA ASP A 328 -23.48 38.66 -3.36
C ASP A 328 -23.89 40.14 -3.48
N GLU A 329 -25.18 40.48 -3.40
CA GLU A 329 -25.64 41.87 -3.31
C GLU A 329 -25.18 42.55 -2.03
N VAL A 330 -25.30 41.88 -0.87
CA VAL A 330 -24.78 42.37 0.41
C VAL A 330 -23.27 42.62 0.32
N ARG A 331 -22.51 41.69 -0.26
CA ARG A 331 -21.06 41.81 -0.46
C ARG A 331 -20.75 43.01 -1.35
N ALA A 332 -21.43 43.17 -2.48
CA ALA A 332 -21.24 44.28 -3.41
C ALA A 332 -21.59 45.64 -2.77
N TYR A 333 -22.64 45.70 -1.95
CA TYR A 333 -22.97 46.91 -1.18
C TYR A 333 -21.88 47.24 -0.16
N THR A 334 -21.41 46.23 0.58
CA THR A 334 -20.33 46.38 1.56
C THR A 334 -19.04 46.87 0.89
N GLN A 335 -18.68 46.31 -0.27
CA GLN A 335 -17.50 46.72 -1.06
C GLN A 335 -17.56 48.18 -1.53
N LYS A 336 -18.76 48.75 -1.77
CA LYS A 336 -18.88 50.19 -2.10
C LYS A 336 -18.53 51.09 -0.92
N LEU A 337 -18.80 50.63 0.30
CA LEU A 337 -18.47 51.35 1.54
C LEU A 337 -17.03 51.10 1.99
N PHE A 338 -16.48 49.92 1.67
CA PHE A 338 -15.12 49.49 2.01
C PHE A 338 -14.41 48.97 0.73
N PRO A 339 -13.86 49.85 -0.11
CA PRO A 339 -13.25 49.47 -1.40
C PRO A 339 -12.09 48.47 -1.29
N GLU A 340 -11.44 48.37 -0.14
CA GLU A 340 -10.36 47.41 0.15
C GLU A 340 -10.85 45.97 0.36
N LEU A 341 -12.17 45.77 0.60
CA LEU A 341 -12.75 44.46 0.85
C LEU A 341 -12.61 43.53 -0.36
N ASP A 342 -12.11 42.33 -0.12
CA ASP A 342 -11.84 41.28 -1.10
C ASP A 342 -10.80 41.64 -2.19
N GLN A 343 -10.09 42.77 -2.06
CA GLN A 343 -8.98 43.13 -2.97
C GLN A 343 -7.67 42.42 -2.61
N SER A 344 -7.55 41.88 -1.40
CA SER A 344 -6.38 41.12 -0.95
C SER A 344 -6.76 40.05 0.09
N PRO A 345 -5.89 39.05 0.32
CA PRO A 345 -6.08 38.09 1.41
C PRO A 345 -6.17 38.70 2.81
N GLN A 346 -5.66 39.92 3.00
CA GLN A 346 -5.62 40.61 4.30
C GLN A 346 -6.92 41.33 4.64
N CYS A 347 -7.83 41.53 3.67
CA CYS A 347 -9.16 42.10 3.90
C CYS A 347 -10.22 41.30 3.14
N ARG A 348 -10.99 40.45 3.85
CA ARG A 348 -11.97 39.53 3.23
C ARG A 348 -13.22 39.36 4.07
N LEU A 349 -14.34 39.12 3.39
CA LEU A 349 -15.62 38.70 3.98
C LEU A 349 -15.98 37.29 3.51
N ILE A 350 -16.21 36.39 4.46
CA ILE A 350 -16.49 34.97 4.23
C ILE A 350 -17.80 34.60 4.94
N PHE A 351 -18.63 33.83 4.25
CA PHE A 351 -19.85 33.27 4.81
C PHE A 351 -19.73 31.74 4.91
N HIS A 352 -20.03 31.21 6.09
CA HIS A 352 -20.07 29.77 6.37
C HIS A 352 -21.52 29.34 6.59
N PHE A 353 -21.97 28.29 5.90
CA PHE A 353 -23.37 27.86 5.83
C PHE A 353 -23.63 26.54 6.55
N TYR A 354 -23.91 26.59 7.86
CA TYR A 354 -24.37 25.43 8.61
C TYR A 354 -25.79 25.05 8.20
N GLY A 355 -26.00 23.75 7.92
CA GLY A 355 -27.21 23.24 7.29
C GLY A 355 -27.12 23.07 5.77
N ARG A 356 -26.01 23.50 5.14
CA ARG A 356 -25.71 23.30 3.71
C ARG A 356 -24.36 22.62 3.47
N ASN A 357 -23.26 23.29 3.80
CA ASN A 357 -21.89 22.78 3.59
C ASN A 357 -20.85 23.36 4.60
N GLY A 358 -21.32 23.86 5.75
CA GLY A 358 -20.50 24.58 6.73
C GLY A 358 -19.35 23.80 7.32
N THR A 359 -19.37 22.46 7.27
CA THR A 359 -18.33 21.58 7.80
C THR A 359 -17.35 21.08 6.73
N MET A 360 -17.86 20.60 5.60
CA MET A 360 -17.05 19.96 4.55
C MET A 360 -16.68 20.91 3.40
N GLY A 361 -17.36 22.06 3.27
CA GLY A 361 -17.05 23.05 2.25
C GLY A 361 -17.14 22.48 0.81
N PRO A 362 -16.10 22.60 -0.04
CA PRO A 362 -16.12 22.16 -1.43
C PRO A 362 -16.12 20.64 -1.59
N ILE A 363 -15.78 19.88 -0.54
CA ILE A 363 -15.79 18.41 -0.58
C ILE A 363 -17.10 17.82 -0.03
N GLU A 364 -18.11 18.66 0.24
CA GLU A 364 -19.48 18.24 0.59
C GLU A 364 -20.17 17.61 -0.62
N PRO A 365 -20.52 16.31 -0.59
CA PRO A 365 -21.12 15.64 -1.75
C PRO A 365 -22.57 16.02 -2.03
N LEU A 366 -23.32 16.46 -1.02
CA LEU A 366 -24.77 16.69 -1.13
C LEU A 366 -25.18 17.98 -0.40
N PRO A 367 -24.86 19.17 -0.95
CA PRO A 367 -25.32 20.42 -0.36
C PRO A 367 -26.85 20.49 -0.44
N VAL A 368 -27.51 20.53 0.73
CA VAL A 368 -28.96 20.70 0.83
C VAL A 368 -29.32 22.15 1.15
N ALA A 369 -30.48 22.61 0.68
CA ALA A 369 -30.96 23.97 0.98
C ALA A 369 -31.27 24.18 2.49
N GLY A 370 -31.56 23.10 3.22
CA GLY A 370 -31.90 23.11 4.65
C GLY A 370 -33.30 23.69 4.94
N HIS A 371 -33.96 23.25 6.02
CA HIS A 371 -35.18 23.91 6.53
C HIS A 371 -34.85 25.25 7.23
N GLU A 372 -33.63 25.36 7.74
CA GLU A 372 -33.08 26.50 8.45
C GLU A 372 -31.57 26.55 8.12
N LEU A 373 -31.05 27.77 7.90
CA LEU A 373 -29.67 27.99 7.53
C LEU A 373 -28.97 28.82 8.60
N GLY A 374 -27.89 28.29 9.18
CA GLY A 374 -27.01 29.03 10.07
C GLY A 374 -25.90 29.70 9.27
N ILE A 375 -25.79 31.02 9.34
CA ILE A 375 -24.70 31.77 8.71
C ILE A 375 -23.74 32.24 9.80
N LEU A 376 -22.48 31.82 9.69
CA LEU A 376 -21.36 32.42 10.37
C LEU A 376 -20.62 33.33 9.37
N GLY A 377 -20.76 34.63 9.56
CA GLY A 377 -19.98 35.63 8.84
C GLY A 377 -18.63 35.82 9.52
N GLU A 378 -17.56 35.79 8.74
CA GLU A 378 -16.18 36.02 9.18
C GLU A 378 -15.59 37.15 8.36
N VAL A 379 -15.09 38.19 9.04
CA VAL A 379 -14.34 39.28 8.43
C VAL A 379 -12.92 39.28 8.96
N VAL A 380 -11.95 39.31 8.04
CA VAL A 380 -10.54 39.53 8.35
C VAL A 380 -10.13 40.88 7.78
N ALA A 381 -9.40 41.69 8.54
CA ALA A 381 -8.86 42.98 8.11
C ALA A 381 -7.51 43.30 8.80
N PRO A 382 -6.71 44.26 8.30
CA PRO A 382 -5.44 44.65 8.91
C PRO A 382 -5.54 45.17 10.36
N SER A 383 -6.70 45.70 10.78
CA SER A 383 -6.97 46.14 12.16
C SER A 383 -8.27 45.53 12.72
N GLN A 384 -8.33 45.40 14.05
CA GLN A 384 -9.53 44.88 14.74
C GLN A 384 -10.74 45.80 14.56
N GLU A 385 -10.52 47.12 14.51
CA GLU A 385 -11.57 48.12 14.30
C GLU A 385 -12.16 48.04 12.89
N LEU A 386 -11.32 47.88 11.87
CA LEU A 386 -11.78 47.74 10.49
C LEU A 386 -12.55 46.43 10.29
N SER A 387 -12.05 45.31 10.83
CA SER A 387 -12.77 44.03 10.72
C SER A 387 -14.13 44.09 11.44
N TYR A 388 -14.20 44.78 12.58
CA TYR A 388 -15.45 45.00 13.31
C TYR A 388 -16.43 45.86 12.51
N THR A 389 -15.96 46.97 11.94
CA THR A 389 -16.78 47.92 11.19
C THR A 389 -17.38 47.26 9.94
N ILE A 390 -16.58 46.50 9.19
CA ILE A 390 -17.04 45.74 8.02
C ILE A 390 -18.04 44.64 8.46
N ALA A 391 -17.74 43.89 9.52
CA ALA A 391 -18.64 42.84 10.03
C ALA A 391 -20.00 43.40 10.46
N ASN A 392 -20.00 44.55 11.14
CA ASN A 392 -21.21 45.24 11.57
C ASN A 392 -22.05 45.69 10.36
N ASN A 393 -21.41 46.27 9.35
CA ASN A 393 -22.09 46.69 8.12
C ASN A 393 -22.66 45.49 7.34
N ALA A 394 -21.89 44.43 7.15
CA ALA A 394 -22.32 43.23 6.45
C ALA A 394 -23.53 42.59 7.17
N ARG A 395 -23.45 42.38 8.49
CA ARG A 395 -24.57 41.85 9.29
C ARG A 395 -25.81 42.76 9.22
N ALA A 396 -25.65 44.07 9.37
CA ALA A 396 -26.77 45.01 9.28
C ALA A 396 -27.42 44.98 7.88
N SER A 397 -26.62 44.84 6.83
CA SER A 397 -27.10 44.71 5.46
C SER A 397 -27.88 43.41 5.27
N ILE A 398 -27.40 42.27 5.79
CA ILE A 398 -28.15 41.00 5.77
C ILE A 398 -29.51 41.17 6.46
N LEU A 399 -29.56 41.88 7.60
CA LEU A 399 -30.79 42.07 8.38
C LEU A 399 -31.85 42.96 7.68
N HIS A 400 -31.42 43.95 6.90
CA HIS A 400 -32.28 45.04 6.41
C HIS A 400 -32.41 45.15 4.88
N MET A 401 -31.53 44.56 4.08
CA MET A 401 -31.64 44.65 2.62
C MET A 401 -32.87 43.89 2.11
N PRO A 402 -33.57 44.42 1.09
CA PRO A 402 -34.68 43.70 0.47
C PRO A 402 -34.17 42.54 -0.38
N TYR A 403 -35.05 41.59 -0.69
CA TYR A 403 -34.82 40.51 -1.64
C TYR A 403 -36.07 40.26 -2.49
N THR A 404 -35.93 39.54 -3.60
CA THR A 404 -37.03 39.32 -4.55
C THR A 404 -38.17 38.53 -3.90
N ASP A 405 -39.41 38.97 -4.11
CA ASP A 405 -40.64 38.39 -3.53
C ASP A 405 -40.70 38.42 -1.99
N GLN A 406 -39.95 39.32 -1.34
CA GLN A 406 -40.01 39.51 0.11
C GLN A 406 -41.43 39.86 0.60
N VAL A 407 -41.96 39.03 1.49
CA VAL A 407 -43.27 39.25 2.15
C VAL A 407 -43.10 39.88 3.53
N SER A 408 -42.09 39.42 4.30
CA SER A 408 -41.76 40.02 5.59
C SER A 408 -40.92 41.27 5.36
N THR A 409 -41.46 42.45 5.66
CA THR A 409 -40.79 43.74 5.38
C THR A 409 -39.63 44.06 6.32
N THR A 410 -39.37 43.23 7.33
CA THR A 410 -38.24 43.36 8.26
C THR A 410 -37.79 42.00 8.80
N GLY A 411 -36.52 41.88 9.20
CA GLY A 411 -36.04 40.79 10.05
C GLY A 411 -35.54 39.55 9.32
N ASN A 412 -34.66 39.72 8.34
CA ASN A 412 -34.11 38.62 7.53
C ASN A 412 -33.17 37.67 8.33
N PHE A 413 -32.63 38.13 9.45
CA PHE A 413 -31.51 37.48 10.15
C PHE A 413 -31.73 37.40 11.66
N ALA A 414 -31.83 36.18 12.19
CA ALA A 414 -32.01 35.94 13.62
C ALA A 414 -30.65 35.88 14.34
N SER A 415 -30.27 36.95 15.03
CA SER A 415 -29.00 37.01 15.79
C SER A 415 -29.17 36.47 17.22
N PRO A 416 -28.42 35.44 17.65
CA PRO A 416 -28.60 34.81 18.96
C PRO A 416 -27.78 35.45 20.09
N LEU A 417 -26.87 36.38 19.78
CA LEU A 417 -25.93 36.96 20.74
C LEU A 417 -26.10 38.48 20.86
N SER A 418 -25.81 39.02 22.05
CA SER A 418 -25.64 40.46 22.31
C SER A 418 -24.35 40.64 23.13
N PRO A 419 -23.27 41.24 22.58
CA PRO A 419 -23.20 41.90 21.27
C PRO A 419 -23.32 40.93 20.08
N HIS A 420 -23.77 41.45 18.93
CA HIS A 420 -24.02 40.65 17.72
C HIS A 420 -22.74 40.25 16.97
N GLU A 421 -21.72 41.11 17.00
CA GLU A 421 -20.39 40.87 16.45
C GLU A 421 -19.38 40.61 17.58
N THR A 422 -18.57 39.57 17.42
CA THR A 422 -17.57 39.17 18.41
C THR A 422 -16.15 39.31 17.82
N PRO A 423 -15.30 40.19 18.37
CA PRO A 423 -13.88 40.23 18.05
C PRO A 423 -13.22 38.89 18.41
N ALA A 424 -12.67 38.18 17.42
CA ALA A 424 -11.94 36.94 17.63
C ALA A 424 -10.43 37.17 17.85
N GLY A 425 -9.94 38.40 17.63
CA GLY A 425 -8.55 38.76 17.82
C GLY A 425 -7.67 38.52 16.58
N PRO A 426 -6.34 38.48 16.74
CA PRO A 426 -5.43 38.28 15.62
C PRO A 426 -5.57 36.87 15.03
N VAL A 427 -5.40 36.76 13.71
CA VAL A 427 -5.42 35.49 12.97
C VAL A 427 -4.08 35.21 12.30
N PHE A 428 -3.76 33.92 12.21
CA PHE A 428 -2.47 33.42 11.78
C PHE A 428 -2.65 32.30 10.75
N ARG A 429 -1.60 32.02 9.98
CA ARG A 429 -1.51 30.81 9.14
C ARG A 429 -0.13 30.17 9.29
N PHE A 430 -0.04 28.87 9.02
CA PHE A 430 1.25 28.19 8.87
C PHE A 430 1.87 28.59 7.54
N ASN A 431 2.94 29.39 7.57
CA ASN A 431 3.71 29.74 6.38
C ASN A 431 5.02 28.94 6.27
N ILE A 432 5.42 28.26 7.35
CA ILE A 432 6.54 27.33 7.38
C ILE A 432 6.06 25.98 7.89
N TYR A 433 6.17 24.96 7.03
CA TYR A 433 5.99 23.55 7.37
C TYR A 433 6.94 22.70 6.52
N HIS A 434 8.23 22.80 6.79
CA HIS A 434 9.30 22.38 5.86
C HIS A 434 10.32 21.48 6.55
N LEU A 435 11.01 20.64 5.79
CA LEU A 435 12.17 19.88 6.26
C LEU A 435 13.44 20.66 5.97
N VAL A 436 14.34 20.74 6.94
CA VAL A 436 15.67 21.35 6.78
C VAL A 436 16.75 20.30 7.01
N ASN A 437 17.71 20.22 6.09
CA ASN A 437 18.87 19.35 6.21
C ASN A 437 19.78 19.85 7.31
N LEU A 438 20.24 18.96 8.20
CA LEU A 438 21.23 19.26 9.22
C LEU A 438 22.63 18.79 8.78
N GLN A 439 23.65 19.55 9.18
CA GLN A 439 25.04 19.11 9.13
C GLN A 439 25.33 18.17 10.31
N LYS A 440 26.30 17.27 10.14
CA LYS A 440 26.69 16.33 11.19
C LYS A 440 27.12 17.07 12.47
N GLY A 441 26.49 16.74 13.59
CA GLY A 441 26.69 17.36 14.89
C GLY A 441 25.61 18.38 15.26
N GLU A 442 24.89 18.92 14.27
CA GLU A 442 23.79 19.86 14.50
C GLU A 442 22.56 19.20 15.12
N GLU A 443 22.44 17.88 15.06
CA GLU A 443 21.30 17.14 15.61
C GLU A 443 21.14 17.38 17.13
N ALA A 444 22.23 17.73 17.82
CA ALA A 444 22.21 18.17 19.22
C ALA A 444 22.58 19.65 19.40
N SER A 445 23.54 20.19 18.65
CA SER A 445 24.03 21.56 18.89
C SER A 445 23.04 22.66 18.45
N LEU A 446 22.12 22.35 17.54
CA LEU A 446 21.04 23.26 17.14
C LEU A 446 20.01 23.50 18.26
N PHE A 447 19.99 22.63 19.26
CA PHE A 447 19.03 22.63 20.37
C PHE A 447 19.77 22.88 21.69
N PRO A 448 20.05 24.15 22.06
CA PRO A 448 20.80 24.48 23.26
C PRO A 448 20.21 23.84 24.52
N ILE A 449 21.09 23.24 25.33
CA ILE A 449 20.72 22.62 26.60
C ILE A 449 21.26 23.48 27.74
N SER A 450 20.38 23.93 28.63
CA SER A 450 20.75 24.64 29.85
C SER A 450 20.47 23.77 31.06
N LEU A 451 21.34 23.83 32.06
CA LEU A 451 21.22 23.05 33.29
C LEU A 451 21.13 23.99 34.48
N THR A 452 20.09 23.84 35.30
CA THR A 452 19.85 24.68 36.48
C THR A 452 19.52 23.82 37.67
N THR A 453 20.11 24.15 38.83
CA THR A 453 19.76 23.53 40.11
C THR A 453 18.78 24.45 40.83
N ILE A 454 17.64 23.88 41.24
CA ILE A 454 16.70 24.50 42.16
C ILE A 454 17.03 23.96 43.55
N ASP A 455 17.47 24.84 44.45
CA ASP A 455 17.84 24.49 45.82
C ASP A 455 16.85 25.13 46.80
N ASN A 456 16.09 24.30 47.52
CA ASN A 456 15.19 24.73 48.58
C ASN A 456 15.51 24.01 49.91
N GLU A 457 15.18 24.64 51.03
CA GLU A 457 15.24 23.97 52.34
C GLU A 457 14.09 22.95 52.45
N SER A 458 14.42 21.66 52.58
CA SER A 458 13.42 20.59 52.62
C SER A 458 12.57 20.68 53.89
N HIS A 459 11.26 20.90 53.72
CA HIS A 459 10.31 20.98 54.83
C HIS A 459 9.68 19.62 55.21
N GLY A 460 10.14 18.50 54.62
CA GLY A 460 9.69 17.17 55.04
C GLY A 460 8.21 16.87 54.78
N SER A 461 7.63 17.45 53.72
CA SER A 461 6.26 17.16 53.29
C SER A 461 6.06 15.64 53.11
N PRO A 462 4.98 15.04 53.64
CA PRO A 462 4.74 13.60 53.53
C PRO A 462 4.51 13.20 52.08
N CYS A 463 5.09 12.08 51.66
CA CYS A 463 4.86 11.53 50.32
C CYS A 463 3.37 11.23 50.13
N PRO A 464 2.70 11.82 49.13
CA PRO A 464 1.34 11.42 48.77
C PRO A 464 1.36 9.97 48.27
N GLY A 465 0.25 9.26 48.47
CA GLY A 465 0.12 7.87 48.06
C GLY A 465 -1.29 7.36 48.30
N LEU A 466 -1.53 6.13 47.88
CA LEU A 466 -2.83 5.49 48.01
C LEU A 466 -3.03 4.87 49.40
N THR A 467 -4.23 5.02 49.94
CA THR A 467 -4.66 4.23 51.10
C THR A 467 -4.70 2.73 50.76
N HIS A 468 -4.71 1.87 51.78
CA HIS A 468 -4.82 0.43 51.56
C HIS A 468 -6.14 0.04 50.86
N GLU A 469 -7.23 0.75 51.19
CA GLU A 469 -8.55 0.55 50.60
C GLU A 469 -8.58 0.91 49.12
N GLU A 470 -8.04 2.09 48.74
CA GLU A 470 -7.96 2.51 47.34
C GLU A 470 -7.10 1.56 46.50
N ARG A 471 -5.98 1.07 47.05
CA ARG A 471 -5.14 0.06 46.38
C ARG A 471 -5.89 -1.23 46.12
N ASN A 472 -6.60 -1.75 47.13
CA ASN A 472 -7.37 -2.97 46.98
C ASN A 472 -8.53 -2.79 45.99
N GLN A 473 -9.20 -1.64 46.01
CA GLN A 473 -10.27 -1.32 45.07
C GLN A 473 -9.75 -1.31 43.63
N LEU A 474 -8.67 -0.58 43.34
CA LEU A 474 -8.07 -0.51 42.01
C LEU A 474 -7.49 -1.85 41.54
N ALA A 475 -7.11 -2.74 42.46
CA ALA A 475 -6.62 -4.08 42.14
C ALA A 475 -7.75 -5.11 41.87
N THR A 476 -8.95 -4.89 42.42
CA THR A 476 -10.07 -5.86 42.38
C THR A 476 -11.20 -5.47 41.44
N GLU A 477 -11.25 -4.22 40.99
CA GLU A 477 -12.26 -3.74 40.04
C GLU A 477 -12.14 -4.44 38.67
N THR A 478 -13.29 -4.85 38.12
CA THR A 478 -13.35 -5.71 36.94
C THR A 478 -13.26 -4.93 35.63
N LEU A 479 -12.69 -5.60 34.62
CA LEU A 479 -12.57 -5.03 33.29
C LEU A 479 -13.93 -4.84 32.63
N GLN A 480 -14.03 -3.79 31.83
CA GLN A 480 -15.22 -3.62 30.99
C GLN A 480 -15.29 -4.77 29.96
N PRO A 481 -16.46 -5.40 29.76
CA PRO A 481 -16.65 -6.42 28.73
C PRO A 481 -16.41 -5.87 27.33
N LEU A 482 -15.75 -6.64 26.48
CA LEU A 482 -15.63 -6.32 25.05
C LEU A 482 -16.98 -6.57 24.36
N THR A 483 -17.40 -5.62 23.55
CA THR A 483 -18.55 -5.79 22.65
C THR A 483 -18.03 -5.94 21.23
N GLN A 484 -18.39 -7.04 20.57
CA GLN A 484 -18.12 -7.24 19.14
C GLN A 484 -19.32 -6.82 18.32
N LYS A 485 -19.07 -6.27 17.13
CA LYS A 485 -20.12 -5.93 16.19
C LYS A 485 -20.55 -7.18 15.42
N ALA A 486 -21.86 -7.43 15.35
CA ALA A 486 -22.38 -8.49 14.52
C ALA A 486 -22.14 -8.18 13.03
N ILE A 487 -21.74 -9.18 12.25
CA ILE A 487 -21.52 -9.03 10.81
C ILE A 487 -22.86 -9.26 10.08
N PRO A 488 -23.42 -8.24 9.40
CA PRO A 488 -24.64 -8.43 8.61
C PRO A 488 -24.43 -9.49 7.53
N GLN A 489 -25.39 -10.38 7.27
CA GLN A 489 -25.22 -11.40 6.22
C GLN A 489 -25.56 -10.86 4.82
N GLU A 490 -26.54 -9.97 4.73
CA GLU A 490 -26.97 -9.32 3.50
C GLU A 490 -26.15 -8.05 3.22
N GLU A 491 -26.43 -7.41 2.08
CA GLU A 491 -25.94 -6.06 1.79
C GLU A 491 -26.23 -5.12 2.97
N CYS A 492 -25.25 -4.29 3.34
CA CYS A 492 -25.36 -3.37 4.47
C CYS A 492 -24.58 -2.08 4.20
N LYS A 493 -24.74 -1.08 5.07
CA LYS A 493 -23.95 0.15 5.08
C LYS A 493 -22.63 -0.06 5.82
N MET A 494 -21.61 0.71 5.46
CA MET A 494 -20.30 0.69 6.12
C MET A 494 -20.43 0.89 7.64
N LEU A 495 -21.32 1.80 8.06
CA LEU A 495 -21.60 2.04 9.48
C LEU A 495 -22.16 0.81 10.22
N GLU A 496 -22.71 -0.18 9.53
CA GLU A 496 -23.27 -1.39 10.14
C GLU A 496 -22.25 -2.52 10.28
N ILE A 497 -21.12 -2.45 9.56
CA ILE A 497 -20.07 -3.48 9.57
C ILE A 497 -18.75 -3.01 10.17
N ALA A 498 -18.37 -1.73 10.00
CA ALA A 498 -17.16 -1.17 10.60
C ALA A 498 -17.35 -0.89 12.09
N LYS A 499 -16.31 -1.13 12.89
CA LYS A 499 -16.30 -0.80 14.32
C LYS A 499 -16.06 0.69 14.55
N ILE A 500 -15.10 1.26 13.83
CA ILE A 500 -14.74 2.67 13.88
C ILE A 500 -14.69 3.20 12.45
N ILE A 501 -15.30 4.35 12.24
CA ILE A 501 -15.13 5.18 11.05
C ILE A 501 -14.82 6.57 11.57
N ARG A 502 -13.68 7.13 11.19
CA ARG A 502 -13.26 8.45 11.68
C ARG A 502 -12.48 9.21 10.63
N SER A 503 -12.44 10.52 10.82
CA SER A 503 -11.52 11.40 10.13
C SER A 503 -10.70 12.19 11.14
N LYS A 504 -9.46 12.54 10.77
CA LYS A 504 -8.54 13.30 11.61
C LYS A 504 -7.47 13.97 10.75
N ASN A 505 -6.91 15.08 11.20
CA ASN A 505 -5.74 15.70 10.57
C ASN A 505 -4.49 14.78 10.64
N SER A 506 -3.59 14.91 9.67
CA SER A 506 -2.24 14.31 9.68
C SER A 506 -1.22 15.40 9.35
N GLY A 507 -1.18 16.40 10.23
CA GLY A 507 -0.54 17.68 9.97
C GLY A 507 -1.48 18.71 9.31
N PRO A 508 -0.98 19.93 9.08
CA PRO A 508 -1.79 21.08 8.71
C PRO A 508 -2.32 21.05 7.26
N PHE A 509 -1.76 20.19 6.40
CA PHE A 509 -2.11 20.12 4.97
C PHE A 509 -2.74 18.78 4.57
N GLU A 510 -2.90 17.83 5.50
CA GLU A 510 -3.44 16.50 5.22
C GLU A 510 -4.64 16.16 6.09
N LEU A 511 -5.60 15.46 5.50
CA LEU A 511 -6.77 14.90 6.16
C LEU A 511 -6.77 13.40 5.96
N THR A 512 -6.98 12.65 7.04
CA THR A 512 -6.99 11.19 7.02
C THR A 512 -8.37 10.65 7.36
N PHE A 513 -8.67 9.50 6.80
CA PHE A 513 -9.85 8.69 7.03
C PHE A 513 -9.42 7.29 7.43
N ASP A 514 -9.96 6.80 8.53
CA ASP A 514 -9.72 5.44 9.01
C ASP A 514 -11.05 4.69 9.11
N ILE A 515 -11.08 3.46 8.60
CA ILE A 515 -12.13 2.48 8.85
C ILE A 515 -11.48 1.28 9.53
N MET A 516 -11.96 0.89 10.69
CA MET A 516 -11.41 -0.24 11.46
C MET A 516 -12.50 -1.27 11.77
N PHE A 517 -12.11 -2.54 11.77
CA PHE A 517 -13.00 -3.67 12.03
C PHE A 517 -12.55 -4.42 13.28
N ASP A 518 -13.48 -4.88 14.10
CA ASP A 518 -13.21 -5.74 15.26
C ASP A 518 -13.23 -7.24 14.90
N ASN A 519 -13.38 -7.55 13.61
CA ASN A 519 -13.43 -8.90 13.08
C ASN A 519 -12.75 -8.98 11.70
N GLU A 520 -11.96 -10.04 11.47
CA GLU A 520 -11.22 -10.25 10.23
C GLU A 520 -12.13 -10.55 9.02
N ASP A 521 -13.25 -11.26 9.20
CA ASP A 521 -14.21 -11.54 8.13
C ASP A 521 -14.88 -10.26 7.64
N ALA A 522 -15.21 -9.33 8.55
CA ALA A 522 -15.74 -8.02 8.21
C ALA A 522 -14.73 -7.19 7.40
N TYR A 523 -13.48 -7.18 7.85
CA TYR A 523 -12.36 -6.54 7.16
C TYR A 523 -12.16 -7.13 5.75
N ARG A 524 -12.05 -8.46 5.63
CA ARG A 524 -11.84 -9.16 4.36
C ARG A 524 -13.01 -8.91 3.41
N ARG A 525 -14.25 -8.96 3.89
CA ARG A 525 -15.44 -8.65 3.07
C ARG A 525 -15.35 -7.26 2.44
N VAL A 526 -15.00 -6.24 3.22
CA VAL A 526 -14.87 -4.86 2.70
C VAL A 526 -13.68 -4.74 1.75
N ARG A 527 -12.53 -5.33 2.10
CA ARG A 527 -11.32 -5.34 1.26
C ARG A 527 -11.58 -5.98 -0.09
N ASP A 528 -12.15 -7.17 -0.08
CA ASP A 528 -12.32 -8.00 -1.27
C ASP A 528 -13.47 -7.51 -2.15
N ALA A 529 -14.44 -6.77 -1.58
CA ALA A 529 -15.49 -6.08 -2.33
C ALA A 529 -14.95 -4.94 -3.21
N LYS A 530 -13.71 -4.47 -3.01
CA LYS A 530 -13.08 -3.37 -3.79
C LYS A 530 -13.94 -2.10 -3.88
N ILE A 531 -14.62 -1.77 -2.78
CA ILE A 531 -15.50 -0.58 -2.68
C ILE A 531 -14.79 0.68 -2.14
N LEU A 532 -13.53 0.56 -1.73
CA LEU A 532 -12.71 1.66 -1.19
C LEU A 532 -11.56 2.04 -2.15
N THR A 533 -11.86 2.15 -3.45
CA THR A 533 -10.88 2.52 -4.49
C THR A 533 -10.69 4.03 -4.60
N ASN A 534 -9.60 4.48 -5.24
CA ASN A 534 -9.36 5.90 -5.50
C ASN A 534 -10.54 6.54 -6.26
N ASP A 535 -11.04 5.89 -7.32
CA ASP A 535 -12.17 6.40 -8.10
C ASP A 535 -13.41 6.61 -7.24
N ARG A 536 -13.67 5.70 -6.29
CA ARG A 536 -14.82 5.82 -5.40
C ARG A 536 -14.65 6.98 -4.41
N ILE A 537 -13.47 7.15 -3.83
CA ILE A 537 -13.19 8.26 -2.91
C ILE A 537 -13.23 9.60 -3.65
N MET A 538 -12.69 9.67 -4.88
CA MET A 538 -12.77 10.86 -5.72
C MET A 538 -14.21 11.27 -6.00
N GLN A 539 -15.07 10.33 -6.36
CA GLN A 539 -16.50 10.59 -6.57
C GLN A 539 -17.20 11.03 -5.27
N LEU A 540 -16.86 10.39 -4.14
CA LEU A 540 -17.54 10.61 -2.87
C LEU A 540 -17.20 11.96 -2.23
N TYR A 541 -16.01 12.52 -2.50
CA TYR A 541 -15.52 13.77 -1.91
C TYR A 541 -15.21 14.86 -2.95
N HIS A 542 -15.60 14.67 -4.22
CA HIS A 542 -15.30 15.57 -5.33
C HIS A 542 -13.80 15.91 -5.50
N LEU A 543 -12.94 14.90 -5.33
CA LEU A 543 -11.48 15.05 -5.38
C LEU A 543 -10.91 14.74 -6.76
N LYS A 544 -9.70 15.25 -7.02
CA LYS A 544 -8.86 14.84 -8.14
C LYS A 544 -7.94 13.70 -7.71
N HIS A 545 -7.34 13.02 -8.69
CA HIS A 545 -6.42 11.92 -8.42
C HIS A 545 -5.20 12.36 -7.59
N GLU A 546 -4.68 13.57 -7.86
CA GLU A 546 -3.53 14.16 -7.16
C GLU A 546 -3.82 14.56 -5.70
N ASP A 547 -5.09 14.64 -5.31
CA ASP A 547 -5.49 14.95 -3.94
C ASP A 547 -5.39 13.72 -3.03
N ILE A 548 -5.37 12.50 -3.56
CA ILE A 548 -5.23 11.27 -2.77
C ILE A 548 -3.73 10.95 -2.59
N ILE A 549 -3.24 11.11 -1.37
CA ILE A 549 -1.84 10.85 -0.99
C ILE A 549 -1.62 9.36 -0.71
N THR A 550 -2.53 8.75 0.07
CA THR A 550 -2.49 7.34 0.42
C THR A 550 -3.90 6.76 0.35
N ASN A 551 -4.03 5.53 -0.14
CA ASN A 551 -5.24 4.72 -0.01
C ASN A 551 -4.83 3.25 0.09
N MET A 552 -4.96 2.66 1.28
CA MET A 552 -4.47 1.32 1.53
C MET A 552 -5.23 0.60 2.63
N PHE A 553 -5.18 -0.73 2.57
CA PHE A 553 -5.54 -1.59 3.68
C PHE A 553 -4.31 -1.89 4.54
N PHE A 554 -4.51 -2.03 5.85
CA PHE A 554 -3.49 -2.32 6.84
C PHE A 554 -3.96 -3.48 7.73
N GLU A 555 -3.43 -4.67 7.45
CA GLU A 555 -3.89 -5.94 8.01
C GLU A 555 -3.63 -6.05 9.51
N SER A 556 -2.48 -5.57 10.00
CA SER A 556 -2.11 -5.66 11.42
C SER A 556 -3.12 -4.99 12.37
N ALA A 557 -3.87 -4.00 11.86
CA ALA A 557 -4.91 -3.31 12.62
C ALA A 557 -6.33 -3.55 12.07
N LEU A 558 -6.51 -4.53 11.16
CA LEU A 558 -7.78 -4.78 10.45
C LEU A 558 -8.42 -3.47 10.00
N ALA A 559 -7.67 -2.64 9.28
CA ALA A 559 -8.06 -1.27 8.99
C ALA A 559 -7.85 -0.90 7.52
N TRP A 560 -8.61 0.09 7.09
CA TRP A 560 -8.40 0.82 5.85
C TRP A 560 -8.03 2.26 6.18
N LYS A 561 -7.08 2.82 5.44
CA LYS A 561 -6.63 4.19 5.61
C LYS A 561 -6.56 4.91 4.28
N CYS A 562 -7.15 6.10 4.23
CA CYS A 562 -6.98 7.04 3.14
C CYS A 562 -6.52 8.39 3.67
N THR A 563 -5.55 8.99 3.01
CA THR A 563 -5.04 10.33 3.32
C THR A 563 -5.17 11.19 2.08
N ILE A 564 -5.77 12.36 2.24
CA ILE A 564 -5.99 13.32 1.17
C ILE A 564 -5.34 14.66 1.51
N ARG A 565 -5.05 15.47 0.49
CA ARG A 565 -4.74 16.89 0.64
C ARG A 565 -5.96 17.62 1.20
N ARG A 566 -5.74 18.48 2.19
CA ARG A 566 -6.82 19.33 2.72
C ARG A 566 -7.19 20.40 1.69
N PRO A 567 -8.49 20.75 1.56
CA PRO A 567 -8.90 21.89 0.73
C PRO A 567 -8.34 23.23 1.26
N TRP A 568 -8.14 23.32 2.58
CA TRP A 568 -7.55 24.46 3.25
C TRP A 568 -6.54 24.02 4.32
N GLU A 569 -5.52 24.86 4.51
CA GLU A 569 -4.55 24.73 5.59
C GLU A 569 -5.25 24.79 6.95
N GLN A 570 -4.86 23.91 7.86
CA GLN A 570 -5.44 23.81 9.20
C GLN A 570 -5.46 25.16 9.93
N GLY A 571 -6.65 25.59 10.36
CA GLY A 571 -6.83 26.79 11.17
C GLY A 571 -6.62 28.12 10.43
N THR A 572 -6.46 28.10 9.10
CA THR A 572 -6.35 29.32 8.28
C THR A 572 -7.70 30.03 8.13
N VAL A 573 -7.69 31.20 7.49
CA VAL A 573 -8.90 31.99 7.22
C VAL A 573 -9.85 31.24 6.28
N GLY A 574 -11.11 31.06 6.68
CA GLY A 574 -12.11 30.31 5.91
C GLY A 574 -12.10 28.78 6.10
N GLU A 575 -11.17 28.22 6.88
CA GLU A 575 -11.14 26.80 7.25
C GLU A 575 -12.38 26.45 8.11
N ARG A 576 -12.89 25.21 7.98
CA ARG A 576 -14.21 24.80 8.47
C ARG A 576 -14.20 23.71 9.55
N ASP A 577 -13.11 22.97 9.70
CA ASP A 577 -12.96 21.88 10.67
C ASP A 577 -11.47 21.70 11.01
N THR A 578 -10.95 22.55 11.90
CA THR A 578 -9.53 22.61 12.26
C THR A 578 -8.98 21.24 12.68
N LEU A 579 -9.82 20.40 13.29
CA LEU A 579 -9.42 19.07 13.76
C LEU A 579 -9.67 17.97 12.72
N GLY A 580 -10.40 18.26 11.63
CA GLY A 580 -10.76 17.30 10.59
C GLY A 580 -11.67 16.17 11.09
N THR A 581 -12.45 16.38 12.16
CA THR A 581 -13.13 15.30 12.90
C THR A 581 -14.46 14.88 12.30
N GLN A 582 -15.09 15.72 11.48
CA GLN A 582 -16.45 15.48 10.96
C GLN A 582 -16.47 15.19 9.45
N GLN A 583 -15.32 14.94 8.85
CA GLN A 583 -15.17 14.71 7.41
C GLN A 583 -15.53 13.27 7.01
N HIS A 584 -15.60 12.32 7.95
CA HIS A 584 -15.86 10.90 7.67
C HIS A 584 -17.32 10.56 7.30
N GLY A 585 -18.24 11.52 7.43
CA GLY A 585 -19.69 11.31 7.25
C GLY A 585 -20.06 10.54 5.96
N PRO A 586 -19.53 10.91 4.77
CA PRO A 586 -19.85 10.21 3.53
C PRO A 586 -19.50 8.72 3.54
N LEU A 587 -18.46 8.31 4.28
CA LEU A 587 -18.03 6.90 4.37
C LEU A 587 -19.08 6.01 5.04
N LEU A 588 -19.85 6.58 5.98
CA LEU A 588 -20.85 5.83 6.76
C LEU A 588 -21.87 5.13 5.86
N SER A 589 -22.22 5.79 4.75
CA SER A 589 -23.31 5.40 3.85
C SER A 589 -22.87 4.53 2.66
N ILE A 590 -21.56 4.23 2.55
CA ILE A 590 -21.03 3.35 1.50
C ILE A 590 -21.69 1.97 1.62
N THR A 591 -22.27 1.50 0.52
CA THR A 591 -22.88 0.17 0.45
C THR A 591 -21.80 -0.90 0.37
N VAL A 592 -21.87 -1.88 1.28
CA VAL A 592 -21.04 -3.07 1.32
C VAL A 592 -21.86 -4.24 0.77
N PRO A 593 -21.50 -4.81 -0.38
CA PRO A 593 -22.27 -5.88 -1.00
C PRO A 593 -22.38 -7.09 -0.07
N LYS A 594 -23.43 -7.89 -0.24
CA LYS A 594 -23.60 -9.19 0.44
C LYS A 594 -22.29 -9.97 0.44
N ALA A 595 -21.99 -10.69 1.53
CA ALA A 595 -20.84 -11.58 1.57
C ALA A 595 -20.86 -12.49 0.33
N SER A 596 -19.95 -12.23 -0.61
CA SER A 596 -19.75 -13.13 -1.72
C SER A 596 -19.29 -14.45 -1.11
N ASN A 597 -19.88 -15.58 -1.51
CA ASN A 597 -19.39 -16.92 -1.17
C ASN A 597 -17.93 -17.18 -1.61
N ASN A 598 -17.22 -16.16 -2.10
CA ASN A 598 -15.77 -16.08 -2.14
C ASN A 598 -15.21 -15.97 -0.71
N ASN A 599 -15.40 -17.04 0.07
CA ASN A 599 -14.29 -17.50 0.88
C ASN A 599 -13.08 -17.50 -0.07
N VAL A 600 -12.07 -16.66 0.16
CA VAL A 600 -10.73 -16.96 -0.34
C VAL A 600 -10.34 -18.22 0.42
N GLN A 601 -10.82 -19.34 -0.09
CA GLN A 601 -10.55 -20.65 0.42
C GLN A 601 -9.04 -20.77 0.32
N SER A 602 -8.37 -20.94 1.46
CA SER A 602 -6.93 -21.08 1.49
C SER A 602 -6.53 -22.15 0.48
N ARG A 603 -5.85 -21.76 -0.60
CA ARG A 603 -5.45 -22.70 -1.66
C ARG A 603 -4.36 -23.66 -1.19
N ARG A 604 -3.84 -23.46 0.03
CA ARG A 604 -2.81 -24.31 0.67
C ARG A 604 -3.23 -25.77 0.79
N THR A 605 -4.52 -26.04 0.94
CA THR A 605 -5.05 -27.41 1.05
C THR A 605 -5.67 -27.93 -0.24
N PHE A 606 -5.59 -27.17 -1.34
CA PHE A 606 -6.14 -27.62 -2.61
C PHE A 606 -5.42 -28.88 -3.07
N THR A 607 -6.19 -29.81 -3.63
CA THR A 607 -5.71 -30.82 -4.56
C THR A 607 -5.64 -30.23 -5.98
N ALA A 608 -5.01 -30.94 -6.93
CA ALA A 608 -5.02 -30.52 -8.32
C ALA A 608 -6.45 -30.40 -8.87
N LYS A 609 -7.36 -31.29 -8.43
CA LYS A 609 -8.78 -31.25 -8.80
C LYS A 609 -9.48 -30.00 -8.26
N ASP A 610 -9.19 -29.60 -7.03
CA ASP A 610 -9.73 -28.36 -6.45
C ASP A 610 -9.24 -27.12 -7.20
N SER A 611 -7.98 -27.11 -7.62
CA SER A 611 -7.43 -26.02 -8.44
C SER A 611 -8.13 -25.91 -9.79
N VAL A 612 -8.38 -27.05 -10.47
CA VAL A 612 -9.16 -27.05 -11.71
C VAL A 612 -10.58 -26.56 -11.45
N ALA A 613 -11.26 -27.08 -10.42
CA ALA A 613 -12.62 -26.69 -10.08
C ALA A 613 -12.73 -25.20 -9.73
N TYR A 614 -11.77 -24.66 -8.99
CA TYR A 614 -11.68 -23.24 -8.66
C TYR A 614 -11.56 -22.38 -9.92
N ILE A 615 -10.55 -22.63 -10.75
CA ILE A 615 -10.32 -21.86 -11.98
C ILE A 615 -11.51 -22.00 -12.93
N TRP A 616 -12.06 -23.21 -13.09
CA TRP A 616 -13.21 -23.49 -13.95
C TRP A 616 -14.45 -22.68 -13.56
N LYS A 617 -14.79 -22.67 -12.27
CA LYS A 617 -15.92 -21.91 -11.74
C LYS A 617 -15.69 -20.41 -11.87
N THR A 618 -14.48 -19.93 -11.59
CA THR A 618 -14.14 -18.51 -11.72
C THR A 618 -14.22 -18.01 -13.16
N LEU A 619 -13.89 -18.86 -14.15
CA LEU A 619 -14.07 -18.55 -15.58
C LEU A 619 -15.54 -18.64 -16.05
N GLY A 620 -16.48 -18.99 -15.16
CA GLY A 620 -17.91 -19.08 -15.48
C GLY A 620 -18.23 -20.19 -16.48
N LEU A 621 -17.55 -21.33 -16.37
CA LEU A 621 -17.72 -22.50 -17.22
C LEU A 621 -18.72 -23.51 -16.61
N PRO A 622 -19.32 -24.42 -17.41
CA PRO A 622 -20.38 -25.31 -16.95
C PRO A 622 -19.89 -26.35 -15.95
N THR A 623 -20.45 -26.37 -14.74
CA THR A 623 -19.92 -27.16 -13.61
C THR A 623 -20.06 -28.66 -13.77
N GLU A 624 -21.00 -29.13 -14.58
CA GLU A 624 -21.24 -30.54 -14.89
C GLU A 624 -19.99 -31.24 -15.44
N SER A 625 -19.16 -30.52 -16.20
CA SER A 625 -17.95 -31.06 -16.81
C SER A 625 -16.86 -31.42 -15.80
N LEU A 626 -16.88 -30.85 -14.60
CA LEU A 626 -15.92 -31.19 -13.53
C LEU A 626 -16.04 -32.66 -13.08
N GLY A 627 -17.21 -33.28 -13.27
CA GLY A 627 -17.43 -34.70 -12.98
C GLY A 627 -16.65 -35.65 -13.90
N HIS A 628 -16.22 -35.16 -15.08
CA HIS A 628 -15.56 -35.95 -16.11
C HIS A 628 -14.03 -35.89 -16.05
N LEU A 629 -13.46 -35.18 -15.07
CA LEU A 629 -12.01 -35.07 -14.89
C LEU A 629 -11.48 -36.07 -13.85
N HIS A 630 -10.61 -36.95 -14.31
CA HIS A 630 -9.90 -37.95 -13.52
C HIS A 630 -8.41 -37.62 -13.44
N LEU A 631 -7.91 -37.34 -12.24
CA LEU A 631 -6.52 -36.96 -11.98
C LEU A 631 -5.84 -38.02 -11.08
N PRO A 632 -5.51 -39.22 -11.59
CA PRO A 632 -4.94 -40.28 -10.77
C PRO A 632 -3.48 -40.00 -10.37
N GLY A 633 -3.08 -40.55 -9.21
CA GLY A 633 -1.72 -40.49 -8.68
C GLY A 633 -1.55 -39.48 -7.54
N GLU A 634 -0.64 -39.78 -6.62
CA GLU A 634 -0.26 -38.95 -5.48
C GLU A 634 1.26 -38.88 -5.36
N GLY A 635 1.78 -37.85 -4.70
CA GLY A 635 3.21 -37.68 -4.44
C GLY A 635 3.76 -36.29 -4.81
N LEU A 636 5.07 -36.12 -4.64
CA LEU A 636 5.76 -34.84 -4.85
C LEU A 636 6.02 -34.53 -6.33
N GLY A 637 6.28 -35.56 -7.14
CA GLY A 637 6.49 -35.52 -8.59
C GLY A 637 7.81 -34.90 -9.05
N LEU A 638 8.19 -33.71 -8.55
CA LEU A 638 9.46 -33.05 -8.83
C LEU A 638 10.09 -32.52 -7.52
N PRO A 639 11.42 -32.53 -7.37
CA PRO A 639 12.08 -32.10 -6.14
C PRO A 639 12.03 -30.58 -6.00
N SER A 640 11.06 -30.09 -5.22
CA SER A 640 10.89 -28.66 -4.93
C SER A 640 10.08 -28.47 -3.65
N SER A 641 10.31 -27.37 -2.94
CA SER A 641 9.41 -26.99 -1.86
C SER A 641 8.04 -26.54 -2.40
N PHE A 642 7.98 -26.02 -3.63
CA PHE A 642 6.73 -25.67 -4.29
C PHE A 642 6.00 -26.89 -4.84
N LYS A 643 4.67 -26.83 -4.86
CA LYS A 643 3.80 -27.89 -5.41
C LYS A 643 3.77 -27.87 -6.94
N ILE A 644 4.91 -28.10 -7.59
CA ILE A 644 5.05 -27.99 -9.05
C ILE A 644 4.27 -29.10 -9.78
N ALA A 645 4.33 -30.34 -9.30
CA ALA A 645 3.59 -31.45 -9.92
C ALA A 645 2.06 -31.25 -9.83
N HIS A 646 1.57 -30.68 -8.72
CA HIS A 646 0.19 -30.24 -8.59
C HIS A 646 -0.15 -29.20 -9.66
N LEU A 647 0.68 -28.16 -9.82
CA LEU A 647 0.46 -27.12 -10.81
C LEU A 647 0.46 -27.69 -12.23
N ALA A 648 1.34 -28.66 -12.51
CA ALA A 648 1.39 -29.37 -13.77
C ALA A 648 0.09 -30.12 -14.06
N GLN A 649 -0.32 -30.98 -13.13
CA GLN A 649 -1.55 -31.78 -13.30
C GLN A 649 -2.80 -30.88 -13.41
N ALA A 650 -2.87 -29.80 -12.62
CA ALA A 650 -4.00 -28.88 -12.66
C ALA A 650 -4.07 -28.09 -13.98
N SER A 651 -2.95 -27.51 -14.43
CA SER A 651 -2.95 -26.67 -15.64
C SER A 651 -3.17 -27.48 -16.92
N ILE A 652 -2.54 -28.66 -17.05
CA ILE A 652 -2.75 -29.56 -18.19
C ILE A 652 -4.19 -30.11 -18.15
N GLY A 653 -4.64 -30.58 -17.00
CA GLY A 653 -5.98 -31.16 -16.82
C GLY A 653 -7.09 -30.15 -17.12
N LEU A 654 -6.92 -28.90 -16.71
CA LEU A 654 -7.82 -27.79 -17.07
C LEU A 654 -7.90 -27.60 -18.58
N SER A 655 -6.77 -27.58 -19.28
CA SER A 655 -6.73 -27.39 -20.74
C SER A 655 -7.40 -28.56 -21.48
N ALA A 656 -7.13 -29.81 -21.07
CA ALA A 656 -7.73 -30.99 -21.69
C ALA A 656 -9.24 -31.08 -21.43
N LEU A 657 -9.71 -30.73 -20.21
CA LEU A 657 -11.14 -30.68 -19.90
C LEU A 657 -11.87 -29.61 -20.72
N LEU A 658 -11.24 -28.45 -20.93
CA LEU A 658 -11.78 -27.41 -21.80
C LEU A 658 -11.85 -27.87 -23.26
N ALA A 659 -10.85 -28.59 -23.77
CA ALA A 659 -10.92 -29.19 -25.09
C ALA A 659 -12.11 -30.17 -25.21
N ALA A 660 -12.29 -31.05 -24.21
CA ALA A 660 -13.43 -31.95 -24.13
C ALA A 660 -14.78 -31.19 -24.09
N GLN A 661 -14.85 -30.07 -23.35
CA GLN A 661 -16.02 -29.20 -23.29
C GLN A 661 -16.37 -28.55 -24.64
N ILE A 662 -15.36 -28.09 -25.39
CA ILE A 662 -15.57 -27.55 -26.73
C ILE A 662 -16.10 -28.64 -27.68
N HIS A 663 -15.56 -29.85 -27.59
CA HIS A 663 -16.07 -30.99 -28.35
C HIS A 663 -17.54 -31.30 -28.01
N ALA A 664 -17.88 -31.34 -26.72
CA ALA A 664 -19.22 -31.60 -26.24
C ALA A 664 -20.21 -30.53 -26.73
N HIS A 665 -19.82 -29.26 -26.63
CA HIS A 665 -20.62 -28.14 -27.14
C HIS A 665 -20.82 -28.22 -28.65
N ARG A 666 -19.76 -28.49 -29.42
CA ARG A 666 -19.81 -28.63 -30.89
C ARG A 666 -20.80 -29.71 -31.34
N ASN A 667 -20.82 -30.85 -30.64
CA ASN A 667 -21.62 -32.01 -31.05
C ASN A 667 -22.94 -32.14 -30.26
N SER A 668 -23.22 -31.24 -29.33
CA SER A 668 -24.36 -31.33 -28.41
C SER A 668 -24.42 -32.66 -27.64
N THR A 669 -23.26 -33.12 -27.15
CA THR A 669 -23.11 -34.34 -26.36
C THR A 669 -22.68 -34.01 -24.92
N LEU A 670 -22.61 -35.03 -24.06
CA LEU A 670 -21.92 -34.90 -22.76
C LEU A 670 -20.41 -34.74 -22.97
N THR A 671 -19.76 -34.14 -21.98
CA THR A 671 -18.30 -33.99 -21.92
C THR A 671 -17.63 -35.36 -21.79
N PRO A 672 -16.74 -35.76 -22.72
CA PRO A 672 -16.01 -37.02 -22.59
C PRO A 672 -15.12 -37.07 -21.35
N ALA A 673 -14.88 -38.26 -20.80
CA ALA A 673 -13.98 -38.42 -19.66
C ALA A 673 -12.53 -38.04 -20.03
N VAL A 674 -11.89 -37.27 -19.16
CA VAL A 674 -10.49 -36.82 -19.29
C VAL A 674 -9.66 -37.46 -18.19
N THR A 675 -8.57 -38.12 -18.55
CA THR A 675 -7.65 -38.75 -17.59
C THR A 675 -6.24 -38.18 -17.72
N LEU A 676 -5.64 -37.82 -16.59
CA LEU A 676 -4.30 -37.24 -16.53
C LEU A 676 -3.50 -37.71 -15.30
N PRO A 677 -2.59 -38.69 -15.46
CA PRO A 677 -1.74 -39.17 -14.37
C PRO A 677 -0.74 -38.11 -13.88
N LEU A 678 -0.59 -37.97 -12.54
CA LEU A 678 0.30 -36.99 -11.90
C LEU A 678 1.76 -37.09 -12.39
N GLN A 679 2.29 -38.32 -12.46
CA GLN A 679 3.68 -38.55 -12.88
C GLN A 679 3.92 -38.09 -14.32
N HIS A 680 2.99 -38.40 -15.24
CA HIS A 680 3.12 -38.00 -16.64
C HIS A 680 3.04 -36.47 -16.78
N ALA A 681 2.13 -35.81 -16.05
CA ALA A 681 2.02 -34.36 -16.03
C ALA A 681 3.31 -33.68 -15.54
N ALA A 682 3.92 -34.20 -14.47
CA ALA A 682 5.18 -33.69 -13.92
C ALA A 682 6.34 -33.82 -14.92
N ILE A 683 6.38 -34.90 -15.69
CA ILE A 683 7.38 -35.14 -16.75
C ILE A 683 7.14 -34.20 -17.94
N GLU A 684 5.89 -33.99 -18.37
CA GLU A 684 5.57 -33.12 -19.51
C GLU A 684 5.97 -31.65 -19.25
N PHE A 685 5.91 -31.19 -18.00
CA PHE A 685 6.41 -29.88 -17.53
C PHE A 685 7.92 -29.66 -17.69
N LYS A 686 8.65 -30.67 -18.19
CA LYS A 686 10.08 -30.62 -18.52
C LYS A 686 10.35 -31.10 -19.95
N SER A 687 9.31 -31.20 -20.80
CA SER A 687 9.40 -31.83 -22.11
C SER A 687 10.48 -31.24 -23.02
N GLU A 688 10.80 -29.95 -22.90
CA GLU A 688 11.87 -29.30 -23.66
C GLU A 688 13.29 -29.79 -23.32
N ARG A 689 13.43 -30.49 -22.18
CA ARG A 689 14.69 -31.11 -21.73
C ARG A 689 14.67 -32.63 -21.88
N LEU A 690 13.51 -33.21 -22.19
CA LEU A 690 13.27 -34.65 -22.19
C LEU A 690 12.93 -35.15 -23.59
N TYR A 691 13.81 -34.87 -24.54
CA TYR A 691 13.77 -35.47 -25.87
C TYR A 691 15.18 -35.79 -26.39
N THR A 692 15.23 -36.70 -27.36
CA THR A 692 16.43 -36.98 -28.17
C THR A 692 16.16 -36.80 -29.65
N LEU A 693 17.20 -36.45 -30.41
CA LEU A 693 17.22 -36.42 -31.87
C LEU A 693 18.35 -37.34 -32.36
N ASN A 694 18.00 -38.37 -33.13
CA ASN A 694 18.90 -39.44 -33.55
C ASN A 694 19.70 -40.02 -32.35
N GLY A 695 18.99 -40.27 -31.25
CA GLY A 695 19.57 -40.76 -29.99
C GLY A 695 20.39 -39.75 -29.17
N ARG A 696 20.56 -38.50 -29.64
CA ARG A 696 21.33 -37.46 -28.92
C ARG A 696 20.40 -36.55 -28.12
N PRO A 697 20.75 -36.17 -26.88
CA PRO A 697 19.93 -35.26 -26.08
C PRO A 697 19.88 -33.84 -26.68
N ALA A 698 18.90 -33.07 -26.25
CA ALA A 698 18.80 -31.65 -26.57
C ALA A 698 20.07 -30.87 -26.15
N PRO A 699 20.52 -29.87 -26.93
CA PRO A 699 21.63 -29.03 -26.53
C PRO A 699 21.28 -28.16 -25.31
N SER A 700 22.29 -27.78 -24.51
CA SER A 700 22.09 -26.91 -23.35
C SER A 700 21.55 -25.52 -23.76
N PRO A 701 20.50 -24.99 -23.10
CA PRO A 701 19.94 -23.67 -23.40
C PRO A 701 20.71 -22.51 -22.72
N TRP A 702 21.69 -22.82 -21.87
CA TRP A 702 22.40 -21.82 -21.06
C TRP A 702 23.50 -21.12 -21.84
N GLY A 703 23.49 -19.79 -21.78
CA GLY A 703 24.58 -19.00 -22.35
C GLY A 703 25.80 -18.92 -21.42
N PRO A 704 26.91 -18.34 -21.91
CA PRO A 704 28.20 -18.36 -21.23
C PRO A 704 28.28 -17.46 -19.98
N ILE A 705 27.41 -16.45 -19.84
CA ILE A 705 27.48 -15.43 -18.79
C ILE A 705 26.22 -15.32 -17.93
N GLY A 706 25.14 -16.04 -18.22
CA GLY A 706 23.85 -15.91 -17.54
C GLY A 706 23.77 -16.61 -16.19
N GLY A 707 22.72 -16.36 -15.40
CA GLY A 707 22.55 -16.94 -14.06
C GLY A 707 22.78 -15.93 -12.96
N LEU A 708 23.05 -16.42 -11.75
CA LEU A 708 23.17 -15.57 -10.56
C LEU A 708 24.59 -14.99 -10.44
N HIS A 709 24.69 -13.71 -10.12
CA HIS A 709 25.94 -12.97 -9.89
C HIS A 709 25.83 -12.19 -8.59
N LYS A 710 26.93 -12.15 -7.83
CA LYS A 710 27.03 -11.37 -6.59
C LYS A 710 27.20 -9.89 -6.93
N ALA A 711 26.37 -9.05 -6.33
CA ALA A 711 26.41 -7.60 -6.35
C ALA A 711 26.94 -7.05 -5.01
N ALA A 712 27.10 -5.74 -4.89
CA ALA A 712 27.67 -5.09 -3.69
C ALA A 712 26.81 -5.30 -2.42
N ASP A 713 25.48 -5.35 -2.57
CA ASP A 713 24.50 -5.44 -1.49
C ASP A 713 23.55 -6.65 -1.62
N GLY A 714 23.83 -7.58 -2.53
CA GLY A 714 22.97 -8.72 -2.78
C GLY A 714 23.37 -9.52 -4.02
N TYR A 715 22.38 -9.95 -4.79
CA TYR A 715 22.60 -10.69 -6.03
C TYR A 715 21.69 -10.16 -7.14
N VAL A 716 22.13 -10.34 -8.37
CA VAL A 716 21.30 -10.16 -9.57
C VAL A 716 21.32 -11.43 -10.39
N ARG A 717 20.24 -11.70 -11.12
CA ARG A 717 20.20 -12.71 -12.16
C ARG A 717 20.26 -12.05 -13.53
N LEU A 718 21.18 -12.51 -14.36
CA LEU A 718 21.37 -12.08 -15.74
C LEU A 718 20.84 -13.17 -16.68
N HIS A 719 20.10 -12.77 -17.72
CA HIS A 719 19.65 -13.69 -18.76
C HIS A 719 20.38 -13.45 -20.08
N ASP A 720 20.96 -14.49 -20.69
CA ASP A 720 21.89 -14.34 -21.82
C ASP A 720 21.64 -15.27 -23.02
N SER A 721 20.53 -16.02 -23.05
CA SER A 721 20.22 -16.93 -24.17
C SER A 721 19.97 -16.22 -25.51
N PHE A 722 19.89 -14.88 -25.52
CA PHE A 722 19.78 -14.08 -26.75
C PHE A 722 21.01 -13.17 -26.93
N PRO A 723 21.61 -13.12 -28.13
CA PRO A 723 22.81 -12.31 -28.38
C PRO A 723 22.64 -10.84 -27.99
N ASN A 724 21.53 -10.20 -28.35
CA ASN A 724 21.28 -8.79 -28.01
C ASN A 724 21.17 -8.54 -26.50
N HIS A 725 20.72 -9.53 -25.71
CA HIS A 725 20.67 -9.42 -24.26
C HIS A 725 22.05 -9.64 -23.62
N ARG A 726 22.78 -10.65 -24.09
CA ARG A 726 24.15 -10.93 -23.67
C ARG A 726 25.10 -9.76 -23.96
N ASP A 727 25.10 -9.31 -25.21
CA ASP A 727 26.02 -8.28 -25.70
C ASP A 727 25.64 -6.91 -25.12
N GLY A 728 24.34 -6.64 -24.96
CA GLY A 728 23.84 -5.45 -24.28
C GLY A 728 24.22 -5.41 -22.79
N ALA A 729 24.16 -6.54 -22.08
CA ALA A 729 24.59 -6.61 -20.68
C ALA A 729 26.10 -6.38 -20.54
N LYS A 730 26.92 -6.93 -21.44
CA LYS A 730 28.36 -6.64 -21.50
C LYS A 730 28.61 -5.15 -21.73
N ALA A 731 27.90 -4.53 -22.67
CA ALA A 731 28.03 -3.11 -22.96
C ALA A 731 27.63 -2.23 -21.76
N LEU A 732 26.51 -2.54 -21.09
CA LEU A 732 26.05 -1.83 -19.87
C LEU A 732 27.11 -1.86 -18.76
N LEU A 733 27.78 -2.99 -18.60
CA LEU A 733 28.82 -3.19 -17.58
C LEU A 733 30.20 -2.66 -17.99
N GLY A 734 30.34 -2.15 -19.22
CA GLY A 734 31.64 -1.72 -19.77
C GLY A 734 32.62 -2.88 -20.00
N CYS A 735 32.11 -4.08 -20.27
CA CYS A 735 32.92 -5.25 -20.61
C CYS A 735 33.25 -5.29 -22.12
N PRO A 736 34.43 -5.80 -22.51
CA PRO A 736 34.72 -6.07 -23.92
C PRO A 736 33.78 -7.16 -24.48
N ALA A 737 33.56 -7.18 -25.80
CA ALA A 737 32.65 -8.13 -26.45
C ALA A 737 33.01 -9.60 -26.15
N GLY A 738 34.31 -9.92 -26.02
CA GLY A 738 34.83 -11.24 -25.69
C GLY A 738 34.75 -11.64 -24.21
N ALA A 739 34.30 -10.75 -23.31
CA ALA A 739 34.36 -10.98 -21.86
C ALA A 739 33.68 -12.28 -21.43
N HIS A 740 34.36 -13.03 -20.56
CA HIS A 740 33.85 -14.26 -19.96
C HIS A 740 33.07 -13.99 -18.66
N ARG A 741 32.47 -15.03 -18.07
CA ARG A 741 31.57 -14.94 -16.92
C ARG A 741 32.24 -14.26 -15.73
N GLU A 742 33.51 -14.56 -15.50
CA GLU A 742 34.30 -14.06 -14.37
C GLU A 742 34.47 -12.54 -14.47
N GLU A 743 34.80 -12.03 -15.66
CA GLU A 743 34.94 -10.59 -15.93
C GLU A 743 33.61 -9.84 -15.75
N VAL A 744 32.51 -10.42 -16.26
CA VAL A 744 31.16 -9.89 -16.07
C VAL A 744 30.79 -9.86 -14.57
N SER A 745 31.09 -10.92 -13.85
CA SER A 745 30.83 -11.01 -12.40
C SER A 745 31.64 -9.99 -11.61
N ALA A 746 32.90 -9.76 -11.98
CA ALA A 746 33.75 -8.75 -11.35
C ALA A 746 33.20 -7.33 -11.54
N LYS A 747 32.61 -7.02 -12.72
CA LYS A 747 31.94 -5.74 -12.93
C LYS A 747 30.65 -5.61 -12.12
N ILE A 748 29.83 -6.66 -12.08
CA ILE A 748 28.58 -6.67 -11.31
C ILE A 748 28.83 -6.49 -9.81
N ALA A 749 29.93 -7.03 -9.28
CA ALA A 749 30.26 -6.96 -7.85
C ALA A 749 30.37 -5.51 -7.30
N ALA A 750 30.63 -4.52 -8.15
CA ALA A 750 30.70 -3.10 -7.77
C ALA A 750 29.33 -2.39 -7.81
N TRP A 751 28.31 -2.99 -8.40
CA TRP A 751 26.97 -2.42 -8.48
C TRP A 751 26.11 -2.80 -7.28
N ARG A 752 25.22 -1.91 -6.86
CA ARG A 752 24.07 -2.29 -6.03
C ARG A 752 23.04 -3.02 -6.90
N ALA A 753 22.40 -4.05 -6.36
CA ALA A 753 21.56 -4.96 -7.13
C ALA A 753 20.37 -4.26 -7.81
N ILE A 754 19.67 -3.40 -7.06
CA ILE A 754 18.50 -2.65 -7.56
C ILE A 754 18.92 -1.56 -8.57
N ASP A 755 20.07 -0.93 -8.37
CA ASP A 755 20.58 0.10 -9.28
C ASP A 755 20.93 -0.51 -10.65
N LEU A 756 21.55 -1.70 -10.65
CA LEU A 756 21.84 -2.43 -11.88
C LEU A 756 20.58 -2.95 -12.58
N GLU A 757 19.59 -3.45 -11.83
CA GLU A 757 18.29 -3.81 -12.40
C GLU A 757 17.62 -2.60 -13.06
N SER A 758 17.60 -1.46 -12.38
CA SER A 758 17.00 -0.22 -12.88
C SER A 758 17.70 0.24 -14.17
N ALA A 759 19.04 0.30 -14.15
CA ALA A 759 19.83 0.65 -15.33
C ALA A 759 19.62 -0.34 -16.50
N ALA A 760 19.50 -1.63 -16.20
CA ALA A 760 19.21 -2.65 -17.21
C ALA A 760 17.80 -2.46 -17.80
N PHE A 761 16.80 -2.22 -16.96
CA PHE A 761 15.42 -1.98 -17.39
C PHE A 761 15.29 -0.72 -18.25
N ASP A 762 15.99 0.35 -17.90
CA ASP A 762 16.02 1.59 -18.68
C ASP A 762 16.73 1.40 -20.02
N SER A 763 17.75 0.53 -20.04
CA SER A 763 18.45 0.10 -21.26
C SER A 763 17.71 -0.99 -22.05
N LYS A 764 16.48 -1.37 -21.65
CA LYS A 764 15.66 -2.44 -22.28
C LYS A 764 16.32 -3.83 -22.25
N LEU A 765 17.17 -4.07 -21.26
CA LEU A 765 17.86 -5.32 -20.97
C LEU A 765 17.13 -6.12 -19.86
N VAL A 766 17.67 -7.29 -19.53
CA VAL A 766 17.00 -8.32 -18.71
C VAL A 766 17.93 -8.82 -17.60
N ILE A 767 18.04 -7.98 -16.57
CA ILE A 767 18.76 -8.27 -15.32
C ILE A 767 17.77 -7.97 -14.20
N SER A 768 17.63 -8.87 -13.23
CA SER A 768 16.72 -8.67 -12.10
C SER A 768 17.42 -8.90 -10.77
N ALA A 769 17.16 -8.03 -9.80
CA ALA A 769 17.66 -8.17 -8.44
C ALA A 769 16.96 -9.34 -7.73
N LEU A 770 17.76 -10.14 -7.02
CA LEU A 770 17.27 -11.19 -6.14
C LEU A 770 16.58 -10.53 -4.95
N ARG A 771 15.36 -10.97 -4.65
CA ARG A 771 14.54 -10.47 -3.55
C ARG A 771 13.97 -11.63 -2.76
N SER A 772 13.67 -11.39 -1.49
CA SER A 772 12.76 -12.17 -0.65
C SER A 772 11.30 -11.83 -0.96
N TYR A 773 10.34 -12.59 -0.41
CA TYR A 773 8.93 -12.25 -0.54
C TYR A 773 8.58 -10.90 0.10
N ALA A 774 9.15 -10.58 1.26
CA ALA A 774 8.91 -9.31 1.94
C ALA A 774 9.34 -8.11 1.08
N GLU A 775 10.51 -8.20 0.43
CA GLU A 775 11.00 -7.17 -0.48
C GLU A 775 10.19 -7.08 -1.78
N TRP A 776 9.65 -8.19 -2.27
CA TRP A 776 8.79 -8.20 -3.45
C TRP A 776 7.42 -7.58 -3.16
N ASP A 777 6.75 -7.99 -2.08
CA ASP A 777 5.35 -7.66 -1.79
C ASP A 777 5.11 -6.16 -1.51
N VAL A 778 6.15 -5.44 -1.09
CA VAL A 778 6.09 -3.98 -0.92
C VAL A 778 6.13 -3.21 -2.24
N LEU A 779 6.54 -3.83 -3.34
CA LEU A 779 6.66 -3.15 -4.64
C LEU A 779 5.29 -2.85 -5.26
N PRO A 780 5.11 -1.68 -5.91
CA PRO A 780 3.88 -1.37 -6.63
C PRO A 780 3.54 -2.40 -7.72
N GLN A 781 4.56 -3.01 -8.35
CA GLN A 781 4.33 -4.08 -9.32
C GLN A 781 3.72 -5.32 -8.68
N ALA A 782 4.23 -5.75 -7.53
CA ALA A 782 3.70 -6.93 -6.84
C ALA A 782 2.23 -6.74 -6.52
N ARG A 783 1.81 -5.54 -6.07
CA ARG A 783 0.41 -5.23 -5.75
C ARG A 783 -0.50 -5.19 -6.98
N ALA A 784 0.02 -4.79 -8.15
CA ALA A 784 -0.75 -4.68 -9.39
C ALA A 784 -1.06 -6.03 -10.06
N ILE A 785 -0.28 -7.08 -9.79
CA ILE A 785 -0.48 -8.40 -10.38
C ILE A 785 -1.73 -9.08 -9.78
N ALA A 786 -2.60 -9.62 -10.64
CA ALA A 786 -3.79 -10.35 -10.21
C ALA A 786 -3.45 -11.61 -9.40
N ASP A 787 -4.29 -11.95 -8.42
CA ASP A 787 -4.20 -13.21 -7.65
C ASP A 787 -4.79 -14.43 -8.40
N PHE A 788 -5.21 -14.24 -9.65
CA PHE A 788 -5.81 -15.27 -10.50
C PHE A 788 -4.99 -15.41 -11.80
N PRO A 789 -4.68 -16.64 -12.27
CA PRO A 789 -3.69 -16.86 -13.33
C PRO A 789 -4.18 -16.55 -14.75
N ILE A 790 -5.50 -16.48 -14.98
CA ILE A 790 -6.11 -16.24 -16.30
C ILE A 790 -7.06 -15.05 -16.23
N ILE A 791 -6.68 -13.92 -16.83
CA ILE A 791 -7.60 -12.79 -16.98
C ILE A 791 -8.33 -12.95 -18.31
N LEU A 792 -9.67 -12.98 -18.25
CA LEU A 792 -10.54 -13.15 -19.42
C LEU A 792 -11.49 -11.95 -19.52
N ARG A 793 -11.50 -11.27 -20.66
CA ARG A 793 -12.31 -10.06 -20.88
C ARG A 793 -13.00 -10.08 -22.25
N LYS A 794 -14.28 -9.75 -22.29
CA LYS A 794 -14.98 -9.45 -23.56
C LYS A 794 -14.60 -8.05 -24.00
N ILE A 795 -14.09 -7.91 -25.23
CA ILE A 795 -13.56 -6.63 -25.76
C ILE A 795 -14.41 -6.04 -26.90
N SER A 796 -15.30 -6.82 -27.50
CA SER A 796 -16.31 -6.33 -28.44
C SER A 796 -17.50 -7.28 -28.45
N ASP A 797 -18.69 -6.78 -28.76
CA ASP A 797 -19.83 -7.62 -29.14
C ASP A 797 -19.70 -8.16 -30.57
N GLY A 798 -20.43 -9.24 -30.86
CA GLY A 798 -20.44 -9.90 -32.16
C GLY A 798 -21.18 -11.24 -32.09
N PRO A 799 -21.22 -12.02 -33.20
CA PRO A 799 -22.12 -13.17 -33.33
C PRO A 799 -21.81 -14.30 -32.32
N LYS A 800 -22.84 -15.06 -31.94
CA LYS A 800 -22.70 -16.30 -31.16
C LYS A 800 -22.36 -17.49 -32.05
N GLY A 801 -21.69 -18.48 -31.47
CA GLY A 801 -21.39 -19.76 -32.09
C GLY A 801 -19.89 -19.99 -32.37
N LEU A 802 -19.53 -21.25 -32.56
CA LEU A 802 -18.17 -21.62 -32.94
C LEU A 802 -17.85 -21.15 -34.38
N PRO A 803 -16.57 -20.90 -34.70
CA PRO A 803 -16.16 -20.56 -36.05
C PRO A 803 -16.62 -21.59 -37.10
N GLN A 804 -16.90 -21.12 -38.32
CA GLN A 804 -17.49 -21.96 -39.37
C GLN A 804 -16.62 -23.18 -39.71
N SER A 805 -15.29 -23.02 -39.72
CA SER A 805 -14.33 -24.12 -39.96
C SER A 805 -14.37 -25.22 -38.90
N MET A 806 -14.91 -24.94 -37.70
CA MET A 806 -15.05 -25.90 -36.62
C MET A 806 -16.37 -26.67 -36.64
N LYS A 807 -17.33 -26.35 -37.53
CA LYS A 807 -18.68 -26.93 -37.51
C LYS A 807 -18.80 -28.36 -38.06
N SER A 808 -17.71 -28.99 -38.49
CA SER A 808 -17.74 -30.38 -38.92
C SER A 808 -18.16 -31.30 -37.76
N LEU A 809 -19.28 -32.00 -37.92
CA LEU A 809 -19.74 -33.02 -36.99
C LEU A 809 -18.77 -34.22 -37.04
N ASN A 810 -18.53 -34.87 -35.89
CA ASN A 810 -17.65 -36.05 -35.76
C ASN A 810 -16.16 -35.85 -36.11
N ALA A 811 -15.60 -34.67 -35.84
CA ALA A 811 -14.16 -34.51 -35.98
C ALA A 811 -13.37 -35.40 -34.99
N ASP A 812 -12.26 -35.95 -35.47
CA ASP A 812 -11.38 -36.89 -34.77
C ASP A 812 -10.67 -36.30 -33.53
N LYS A 813 -10.59 -34.97 -33.47
CA LYS A 813 -10.02 -34.21 -32.35
C LYS A 813 -10.93 -33.05 -31.92
N ALA A 814 -10.76 -32.61 -30.67
CA ALA A 814 -11.59 -31.60 -30.04
C ALA A 814 -11.58 -30.23 -30.75
N LEU A 815 -10.40 -29.73 -31.13
CA LEU A 815 -10.21 -28.38 -31.69
C LEU A 815 -10.03 -28.38 -33.22
N ARG A 816 -10.34 -29.48 -33.90
CA ARG A 816 -10.24 -29.57 -35.36
C ARG A 816 -11.00 -28.41 -36.03
N GLY A 817 -10.32 -27.71 -36.94
CA GLY A 817 -10.83 -26.53 -37.64
C GLY A 817 -10.53 -25.19 -36.95
N LEU A 818 -10.03 -25.18 -35.72
CA LEU A 818 -9.56 -23.95 -35.07
C LEU A 818 -8.28 -23.46 -35.76
N ARG A 819 -8.19 -22.15 -36.03
CA ARG A 819 -7.06 -21.53 -36.75
C ARG A 819 -6.38 -20.53 -35.83
N VAL A 820 -5.13 -20.79 -35.48
CA VAL A 820 -4.36 -20.03 -34.49
C VAL A 820 -3.15 -19.43 -35.17
N LEU A 821 -3.06 -18.10 -35.19
CA LEU A 821 -1.91 -17.37 -35.69
C LEU A 821 -1.06 -16.92 -34.50
N GLU A 822 0.15 -17.45 -34.40
CA GLU A 822 0.98 -17.30 -33.22
C GLU A 822 2.26 -16.53 -33.54
N LEU A 823 2.43 -15.38 -32.89
CA LEU A 823 3.65 -14.57 -32.94
C LEU A 823 4.31 -14.61 -31.56
N SER A 824 5.12 -15.65 -31.35
CA SER A 824 5.66 -15.97 -30.03
C SER A 824 7.07 -16.57 -30.09
N ARG A 825 7.73 -16.67 -28.93
CA ARG A 825 9.11 -17.15 -28.78
C ARG A 825 9.29 -17.86 -27.43
N VAL A 826 10.35 -18.64 -27.29
CA VAL A 826 10.82 -19.26 -26.03
C VAL A 826 9.92 -20.42 -25.57
N ILE A 827 9.25 -20.34 -24.42
CA ILE A 827 8.53 -21.48 -23.81
C ILE A 827 7.03 -21.19 -23.65
N ALA A 828 6.64 -20.21 -22.82
CA ALA A 828 5.26 -20.09 -22.36
C ALA A 828 4.20 -19.95 -23.48
N ALA A 829 4.35 -18.96 -24.36
CA ALA A 829 3.42 -18.79 -25.48
C ALA A 829 3.55 -19.90 -26.54
N PRO A 830 4.76 -20.38 -26.91
CA PRO A 830 4.89 -21.56 -27.76
C PRO A 830 4.19 -22.81 -27.20
N LEU A 831 4.25 -23.03 -25.89
CA LEU A 831 3.58 -24.16 -25.27
C LEU A 831 2.06 -24.07 -25.44
N SER A 832 1.44 -22.89 -25.36
CA SER A 832 0.00 -22.78 -25.57
C SER A 832 -0.41 -23.24 -26.97
N GLY A 833 0.35 -22.85 -27.99
CA GLY A 833 0.11 -23.32 -29.35
C GLY A 833 0.32 -24.84 -29.50
N LYS A 834 1.37 -25.39 -28.89
CA LYS A 834 1.63 -26.84 -28.88
C LYS A 834 0.48 -27.61 -28.24
N THR A 835 -0.09 -27.09 -27.15
CA THR A 835 -1.26 -27.67 -26.47
C THR A 835 -2.52 -27.61 -27.34
N LEU A 836 -2.80 -26.48 -27.99
CA LEU A 836 -3.94 -26.36 -28.91
C LEU A 836 -3.80 -27.34 -30.10
N ALA A 837 -2.59 -27.48 -30.65
CA ALA A 837 -2.30 -28.41 -31.74
C ALA A 837 -2.43 -29.88 -31.32
N ALA A 838 -2.10 -30.23 -30.07
CA ALA A 838 -2.31 -31.58 -29.53
C ALA A 838 -3.79 -32.00 -29.56
N HIS A 839 -4.70 -31.02 -29.47
CA HIS A 839 -6.14 -31.21 -29.60
C HIS A 839 -6.68 -30.92 -31.01
N GLY A 840 -5.81 -30.72 -32.01
CA GLY A 840 -6.16 -30.67 -33.43
C GLY A 840 -6.35 -29.28 -34.05
N ALA A 841 -6.02 -28.20 -33.34
CA ALA A 841 -5.98 -26.86 -33.93
C ALA A 841 -4.91 -26.76 -35.02
N ASP A 842 -5.18 -26.01 -36.09
CA ASP A 842 -4.18 -25.61 -37.07
C ASP A 842 -3.45 -24.36 -36.56
N VAL A 843 -2.19 -24.55 -36.16
CA VAL A 843 -1.37 -23.50 -35.55
C VAL A 843 -0.28 -23.09 -36.53
N LEU A 844 -0.37 -21.85 -37.03
CA LEU A 844 0.66 -21.19 -37.81
C LEU A 844 1.54 -20.35 -36.89
N TRP A 845 2.75 -20.83 -36.64
CA TRP A 845 3.75 -20.12 -35.86
C TRP A 845 4.60 -19.24 -36.79
N VAL A 846 4.43 -17.93 -36.63
CA VAL A 846 5.15 -16.91 -37.40
C VAL A 846 6.47 -16.57 -36.70
N THR A 847 7.57 -16.79 -37.40
CA THR A 847 8.89 -16.29 -37.04
C THR A 847 9.42 -15.35 -38.13
N SER A 848 10.67 -14.92 -38.04
CA SER A 848 11.29 -14.02 -39.01
C SER A 848 12.65 -14.57 -39.42
N PRO A 849 13.07 -14.40 -40.69
CA PRO A 849 14.40 -14.79 -41.13
C PRO A 849 15.52 -14.03 -40.38
N ASN A 850 15.18 -12.90 -39.75
CA ASN A 850 16.11 -12.06 -38.99
C ASN A 850 16.17 -12.43 -37.48
N LEU A 851 15.44 -13.45 -37.04
CA LEU A 851 15.45 -13.92 -35.65
C LEU A 851 16.21 -15.26 -35.54
N PRO A 852 16.96 -15.48 -34.44
CA PRO A 852 17.73 -16.71 -34.28
C PRO A 852 16.82 -17.92 -34.05
N ASP A 853 17.23 -19.08 -34.55
CA ASP A 853 16.69 -20.39 -34.17
C ASP A 853 17.13 -20.74 -32.74
N LEU A 854 16.25 -21.39 -31.96
CA LEU A 854 16.53 -21.88 -30.59
C LEU A 854 16.38 -23.40 -30.55
N PRO A 855 17.39 -24.18 -30.98
CA PRO A 855 17.28 -25.62 -31.19
C PRO A 855 16.79 -26.43 -29.98
N THR A 856 17.09 -26.02 -28.75
CA THR A 856 16.61 -26.73 -27.56
C THR A 856 15.09 -26.62 -27.39
N MET A 857 14.52 -25.44 -27.67
CA MET A 857 13.11 -25.14 -27.40
C MET A 857 12.24 -25.35 -28.65
N ASP A 858 12.68 -24.84 -29.79
CA ASP A 858 11.89 -24.79 -31.03
C ASP A 858 11.58 -26.19 -31.58
N ARG A 859 12.41 -27.20 -31.26
CA ARG A 859 12.19 -28.59 -31.68
C ARG A 859 11.05 -29.24 -30.90
N ASP A 860 10.96 -29.02 -29.59
CA ASP A 860 9.84 -29.56 -28.81
C ASP A 860 8.57 -28.71 -28.98
N PHE A 861 8.65 -27.38 -28.88
CA PHE A 861 7.48 -26.51 -29.01
C PHE A 861 6.96 -26.34 -30.44
N GLY A 862 7.74 -26.78 -31.44
CA GLY A 862 7.29 -26.89 -32.84
C GLY A 862 6.40 -28.10 -33.12
N ARG A 863 6.28 -29.06 -32.19
CA ARG A 863 5.42 -30.23 -32.35
C ARG A 863 3.95 -29.82 -32.51
N GLY A 864 3.33 -30.30 -33.58
CA GLY A 864 1.95 -30.00 -33.98
C GLY A 864 1.77 -28.71 -34.77
N LYS A 865 2.82 -27.89 -34.93
CA LYS A 865 2.71 -26.58 -35.56
C LYS A 865 3.31 -26.56 -36.95
N ARG A 866 2.81 -25.65 -37.77
CA ARG A 866 3.41 -25.25 -39.04
C ARG A 866 4.14 -23.92 -38.84
N THR A 867 5.33 -23.76 -39.41
CA THR A 867 6.19 -22.59 -39.16
C THR A 867 6.45 -21.80 -40.44
N ILE A 868 6.20 -20.49 -40.38
CA ILE A 868 6.37 -19.59 -41.53
C ILE A 868 7.28 -18.41 -41.18
N HIS A 869 7.98 -17.88 -42.19
CA HIS A 869 8.80 -16.68 -42.07
C HIS A 869 8.07 -15.47 -42.62
N LEU A 870 7.96 -14.42 -41.81
CA LEU A 870 7.51 -13.09 -42.21
C LEU A 870 8.46 -12.04 -41.64
N ASP A 871 9.03 -11.21 -42.51
CA ASP A 871 9.72 -10.00 -42.12
C ASP A 871 8.75 -8.82 -42.14
N LEU A 872 8.28 -8.43 -40.96
CA LEU A 872 7.30 -7.34 -40.84
C LEU A 872 7.89 -5.95 -41.15
N SER A 873 9.15 -5.84 -41.57
CA SER A 873 9.68 -4.63 -42.21
C SER A 873 9.37 -4.55 -43.71
N ASN A 874 9.00 -5.67 -44.33
CA ASN A 874 8.64 -5.77 -45.75
C ASN A 874 7.12 -5.63 -45.94
N ALA A 875 6.70 -4.76 -46.85
CA ALA A 875 5.28 -4.55 -47.17
C ALA A 875 4.56 -5.81 -47.71
N SER A 876 5.26 -6.64 -48.49
CA SER A 876 4.71 -7.91 -48.99
C SER A 876 4.40 -8.89 -47.87
N ASP A 877 5.30 -9.02 -46.88
CA ASP A 877 5.10 -9.89 -45.73
C ASP A 877 4.04 -9.34 -44.76
N GLN A 878 3.90 -8.01 -44.66
CA GLN A 878 2.77 -7.40 -43.95
C GLN A 878 1.44 -7.71 -44.65
N SER A 879 1.40 -7.69 -45.98
CA SER A 879 0.22 -8.10 -46.75
C SER A 879 -0.10 -9.59 -46.55
N ASP A 880 0.91 -10.46 -46.51
CA ASP A 880 0.73 -11.87 -46.20
C ASP A 880 0.19 -12.08 -44.78
N LEU A 881 0.73 -11.36 -43.79
CA LEU A 881 0.23 -11.40 -42.42
C LEU A 881 -1.23 -10.98 -42.37
N SER A 882 -1.57 -9.87 -43.04
CA SER A 882 -2.94 -9.35 -43.13
C SER A 882 -3.89 -10.38 -43.72
N ARG A 883 -3.51 -11.04 -44.81
CA ARG A 883 -4.31 -12.12 -45.45
C ARG A 883 -4.51 -13.32 -44.51
N LEU A 884 -3.48 -13.71 -43.76
CA LEU A 884 -3.60 -14.79 -42.77
C LEU A 884 -4.54 -14.41 -41.61
N LEU A 885 -4.45 -13.16 -41.14
CA LEU A 885 -5.30 -12.63 -40.08
C LEU A 885 -6.79 -12.64 -40.48
N ASP A 886 -7.13 -12.49 -41.75
CA ASP A 886 -8.52 -12.45 -42.21
C ASP A 886 -9.29 -13.74 -41.87
N ASP A 887 -8.61 -14.88 -41.83
CA ASP A 887 -9.15 -16.21 -41.48
C ASP A 887 -8.75 -16.70 -40.08
N THR A 888 -8.09 -15.87 -39.27
CA THR A 888 -7.58 -16.24 -37.94
C THR A 888 -8.68 -16.21 -36.88
N HIS A 889 -8.86 -17.29 -36.12
CA HIS A 889 -9.79 -17.32 -34.97
C HIS A 889 -9.13 -16.85 -33.67
N VAL A 890 -7.86 -17.22 -33.48
CA VAL A 890 -7.09 -16.87 -32.29
C VAL A 890 -5.77 -16.25 -32.72
N PHE A 891 -5.51 -15.03 -32.25
CA PHE A 891 -4.21 -14.38 -32.38
C PHE A 891 -3.46 -14.50 -31.05
N VAL A 892 -2.31 -15.17 -31.07
CA VAL A 892 -1.48 -15.39 -29.86
C VAL A 892 -0.20 -14.56 -29.97
N GLN A 893 0.13 -13.82 -28.91
CA GLN A 893 1.41 -13.12 -28.80
C GLN A 893 2.14 -13.38 -27.49
N GLY A 894 3.48 -13.43 -27.58
CA GLY A 894 4.39 -13.57 -26.44
C GLY A 894 5.21 -12.32 -26.13
N PHE A 895 4.70 -11.13 -26.48
CA PHE A 895 5.40 -9.86 -26.28
C PHE A 895 4.82 -9.08 -25.09
N ARG A 896 5.61 -8.14 -24.58
CA ARG A 896 5.13 -7.17 -23.57
C ARG A 896 3.83 -6.48 -24.06
N PRO A 897 2.88 -6.19 -23.17
CA PRO A 897 1.70 -5.37 -23.44
C PRO A 897 2.02 -4.16 -24.33
N GLY A 898 1.24 -4.00 -25.41
CA GLY A 898 1.42 -2.94 -26.41
C GLY A 898 2.57 -3.15 -27.40
N GLY A 899 3.36 -4.24 -27.29
CA GLY A 899 4.55 -4.49 -28.10
C GLY A 899 4.31 -4.56 -29.61
N LEU A 900 3.11 -4.97 -30.04
CA LEU A 900 2.68 -5.03 -31.44
C LEU A 900 1.64 -3.97 -31.82
N ALA A 901 1.25 -3.07 -30.91
CA ALA A 901 0.19 -2.08 -31.15
C ALA A 901 0.54 -1.14 -32.31
N SER A 902 1.81 -0.70 -32.40
CA SER A 902 2.31 0.12 -33.52
C SER A 902 2.22 -0.54 -34.91
N ARG A 903 1.91 -1.85 -34.97
CA ARG A 903 1.71 -2.61 -36.20
C ARG A 903 0.23 -2.92 -36.47
N GLY A 904 -0.70 -2.29 -35.74
CA GLY A 904 -2.15 -2.53 -35.87
C GLY A 904 -2.60 -3.88 -35.32
N LEU A 905 -1.81 -4.50 -34.44
CA LEU A 905 -2.08 -5.80 -33.83
C LEU A 905 -2.40 -5.66 -32.33
N SER A 906 -2.97 -4.52 -31.93
CA SER A 906 -3.52 -4.39 -30.59
C SER A 906 -4.85 -5.16 -30.49
N PRO A 907 -5.22 -5.65 -29.29
CA PRO A 907 -6.49 -6.34 -29.09
C PRO A 907 -7.71 -5.51 -29.54
N SER A 908 -7.70 -4.19 -29.31
CA SER A 908 -8.74 -3.28 -29.78
C SER A 908 -8.80 -3.17 -31.29
N ASP A 909 -7.65 -3.04 -31.97
CA ASP A 909 -7.61 -2.93 -33.44
C ASP A 909 -8.10 -4.22 -34.10
N LEU A 910 -7.67 -5.37 -33.57
CA LEU A 910 -8.08 -6.68 -34.07
C LEU A 910 -9.58 -6.94 -33.81
N ALA A 911 -10.09 -6.59 -32.63
CA ALA A 911 -11.50 -6.74 -32.31
C ALA A 911 -12.40 -5.89 -33.20
N GLU A 912 -12.01 -4.64 -33.47
CA GLU A 912 -12.75 -3.75 -34.36
C GLU A 912 -12.71 -4.27 -35.81
N ARG A 913 -11.51 -4.63 -36.30
CA ARG A 913 -11.33 -5.16 -37.66
C ARG A 913 -12.14 -6.43 -37.92
N TYR A 914 -12.26 -7.30 -36.92
CA TYR A 914 -12.91 -8.62 -37.06
C TYR A 914 -14.24 -8.74 -36.31
N LYS A 915 -14.89 -7.62 -35.97
CA LYS A 915 -16.17 -7.56 -35.24
C LYS A 915 -17.29 -8.42 -35.82
N HIS A 916 -17.32 -8.61 -37.14
CA HIS A 916 -18.35 -9.39 -37.84
C HIS A 916 -18.22 -10.93 -37.65
N ARG A 917 -17.05 -11.41 -37.19
CA ARG A 917 -16.78 -12.85 -36.98
C ARG A 917 -16.20 -13.19 -35.61
N ASN A 918 -15.88 -12.16 -34.83
CA ASN A 918 -15.11 -12.18 -33.59
C ASN A 918 -13.66 -12.66 -33.77
N ILE A 919 -12.83 -12.33 -32.79
CA ILE A 919 -11.46 -12.83 -32.64
C ILE A 919 -11.11 -13.00 -31.16
N ILE A 920 -10.25 -13.96 -30.86
CA ILE A 920 -9.65 -14.13 -29.53
C ILE A 920 -8.21 -13.60 -29.58
N CYS A 921 -7.90 -12.61 -28.75
CA CYS A 921 -6.55 -12.05 -28.61
C CYS A 921 -5.92 -12.60 -27.32
N ALA A 922 -4.91 -13.45 -27.45
CA ALA A 922 -4.26 -14.10 -26.32
C ALA A 922 -2.84 -13.55 -26.10
N ASN A 923 -2.58 -13.05 -24.91
CA ASN A 923 -1.37 -12.34 -24.54
C ASN A 923 -0.61 -13.09 -23.43
N MET A 924 0.65 -13.40 -23.67
CA MET A 924 1.60 -13.88 -22.67
C MET A 924 2.62 -12.79 -22.34
N SER A 925 2.79 -12.49 -21.05
CA SER A 925 3.75 -11.48 -20.58
C SER A 925 4.48 -11.91 -19.30
N ALA A 926 5.56 -11.23 -18.95
CA ALA A 926 6.27 -11.54 -17.71
C ALA A 926 5.50 -11.03 -16.47
N TYR A 927 5.04 -9.77 -16.50
CA TYR A 927 4.54 -9.06 -15.31
C TYR A 927 3.06 -8.68 -15.37
N GLY A 928 2.34 -9.05 -16.43
CA GLY A 928 0.91 -8.77 -16.60
C GLY A 928 0.62 -7.41 -17.25
N PRO A 929 -0.67 -7.14 -17.55
CA PRO A 929 -1.09 -5.93 -18.27
C PRO A 929 -1.10 -4.66 -17.40
N HIS A 930 -0.85 -4.77 -16.09
CA HIS A 930 -0.95 -3.67 -15.13
C HIS A 930 0.34 -3.49 -14.31
N GLY A 931 0.46 -2.31 -13.70
CA GLY A 931 1.59 -1.95 -12.84
C GLY A 931 2.78 -1.37 -13.59
N PRO A 932 3.76 -0.80 -12.86
CA PRO A 932 4.90 -0.08 -13.45
C PRO A 932 5.83 -0.95 -14.31
N TRP A 933 5.76 -2.29 -14.19
CA TRP A 933 6.60 -3.22 -14.94
C TRP A 933 5.87 -3.87 -16.12
N CYS A 934 4.64 -3.45 -16.45
CA CYS A 934 3.87 -4.02 -17.55
C CYS A 934 4.62 -3.94 -18.90
N SER A 935 5.46 -2.93 -19.10
CA SER A 935 6.27 -2.75 -20.32
C SER A 935 7.67 -3.36 -20.24
N LYS A 936 8.06 -3.96 -19.11
CA LYS A 936 9.41 -4.52 -18.90
C LYS A 936 9.48 -5.94 -19.47
N ARG A 937 10.70 -6.35 -19.84
CA ARG A 937 10.98 -7.71 -20.34
C ARG A 937 11.26 -8.64 -19.16
N GLY A 938 10.89 -9.90 -19.27
CA GLY A 938 11.18 -10.89 -18.25
C GLY A 938 11.14 -12.31 -18.81
N PHE A 939 11.70 -13.22 -18.04
CA PHE A 939 11.74 -14.67 -18.29
C PHE A 939 11.40 -15.36 -16.97
N ASP A 940 10.96 -16.62 -17.01
CA ASP A 940 10.61 -17.39 -15.82
C ASP A 940 11.67 -17.27 -14.71
N SER A 941 12.92 -17.61 -15.02
CA SER A 941 14.03 -17.49 -14.04
C SER A 941 14.21 -16.09 -13.43
N LEU A 942 13.92 -15.02 -14.18
CA LEU A 942 13.98 -13.65 -13.66
C LEU A 942 12.79 -13.34 -12.76
N VAL A 943 11.59 -13.82 -13.13
CA VAL A 943 10.39 -13.70 -12.31
C VAL A 943 10.60 -14.46 -11.00
N GLN A 944 11.14 -15.69 -11.03
CA GLN A 944 11.48 -16.41 -9.80
C GLN A 944 12.47 -15.65 -8.90
N THR A 945 13.44 -14.97 -9.52
CA THR A 945 14.47 -14.21 -8.81
C THR A 945 13.91 -12.94 -8.16
N CYS A 946 13.14 -12.15 -8.89
CA CYS A 946 12.63 -10.88 -8.37
C CYS A 946 11.44 -11.05 -7.43
N SER A 947 10.74 -12.19 -7.48
CA SER A 947 9.48 -12.40 -6.74
C SER A 947 9.61 -13.01 -5.36
N GLY A 948 10.81 -13.39 -4.91
CA GLY A 948 10.97 -14.12 -3.64
C GLY A 948 11.09 -15.64 -3.78
N MET A 949 10.65 -16.23 -4.91
CA MET A 949 10.60 -17.69 -5.03
C MET A 949 11.96 -18.35 -4.84
N ASN A 950 13.03 -17.84 -5.45
CA ASN A 950 14.34 -18.49 -5.34
C ASN A 950 14.95 -18.38 -3.95
N VAL A 951 14.69 -17.29 -3.21
CA VAL A 951 15.10 -17.16 -1.81
C VAL A 951 14.34 -18.18 -0.97
N SER A 952 13.01 -18.25 -1.12
CA SER A 952 12.17 -19.18 -0.36
C SER A 952 12.51 -20.66 -0.64
N GLU A 953 12.80 -21.02 -1.88
CA GLU A 953 13.24 -22.38 -2.25
C GLU A 953 14.58 -22.73 -1.58
N ALA A 954 15.50 -21.76 -1.48
CA ALA A 954 16.80 -21.94 -0.83
C ALA A 954 16.65 -22.09 0.69
N GLU A 955 15.79 -21.30 1.32
CA GLU A 955 15.46 -21.39 2.74
C GLU A 955 14.87 -22.77 3.11
N HIS A 956 13.97 -23.33 2.29
CA HIS A 956 13.40 -24.65 2.53
C HIS A 956 14.41 -25.79 2.33
N PHE A 957 15.31 -25.65 1.34
CA PHE A 957 16.37 -26.63 1.13
C PHE A 957 17.43 -26.57 2.23
N ASP A 958 17.65 -25.39 2.82
CA ASP A 958 18.52 -25.14 3.98
C ASP A 958 19.93 -25.75 3.80
N ALA A 959 20.63 -25.25 2.77
CA ALA A 959 22.03 -25.57 2.50
C ALA A 959 22.93 -24.32 2.46
N GLY A 960 22.44 -23.18 2.98
CA GLY A 960 23.17 -21.91 3.02
C GLY A 960 23.32 -21.20 1.67
N GLU A 961 22.53 -21.58 0.67
CA GLU A 961 22.51 -20.92 -0.64
C GLU A 961 21.66 -19.65 -0.60
N ALA A 962 22.05 -18.61 -1.35
CA ALA A 962 21.28 -17.37 -1.43
C ALA A 962 19.99 -17.51 -2.26
N ALA A 963 19.98 -18.42 -3.23
CA ALA A 963 18.88 -18.60 -4.17
C ALA A 963 18.93 -20.00 -4.80
N ARG A 964 17.81 -20.70 -4.84
CA ARG A 964 17.65 -22.01 -5.50
C ARG A 964 16.61 -21.92 -6.62
N PRO A 965 16.95 -22.27 -7.87
CA PRO A 965 15.96 -22.36 -8.95
C PRO A 965 15.03 -23.56 -8.76
N THR A 966 13.80 -23.46 -9.24
CA THR A 966 12.90 -24.63 -9.33
C THR A 966 13.43 -25.67 -10.33
N PRO A 967 13.06 -26.95 -10.22
CA PRO A 967 13.56 -28.04 -11.08
C PRO A 967 13.23 -27.86 -12.58
N CYS A 968 12.29 -26.99 -12.91
CA CYS A 968 11.93 -26.64 -14.29
C CYS A 968 11.48 -25.16 -14.40
N GLN A 969 11.25 -24.68 -15.63
CA GLN A 969 10.60 -23.37 -15.86
C GLN A 969 9.08 -23.51 -15.62
N ALA A 970 8.70 -23.72 -14.36
CA ALA A 970 7.33 -24.06 -13.97
C ALA A 970 6.33 -22.95 -14.27
N LEU A 971 6.76 -21.68 -14.25
CA LEU A 971 5.92 -20.53 -14.55
C LEU A 971 5.65 -20.43 -16.05
N ASP A 972 6.66 -20.69 -16.88
CA ASP A 972 6.51 -20.74 -18.33
C ASP A 972 5.58 -21.90 -18.73
N HIS A 973 5.80 -23.10 -18.18
CA HIS A 973 4.99 -24.27 -18.51
C HIS A 973 3.53 -24.09 -18.09
N ALA A 974 3.28 -23.76 -16.81
CA ALA A 974 1.93 -23.51 -16.34
C ALA A 974 1.29 -22.32 -17.07
N GLY A 975 2.05 -21.26 -17.36
CA GLY A 975 1.59 -20.11 -18.14
C GLY A 975 1.09 -20.52 -19.53
N GLY A 976 1.82 -21.39 -20.23
CA GLY A 976 1.41 -21.88 -21.55
C GLY A 976 0.12 -22.69 -21.52
N TYR A 977 -0.01 -23.63 -20.57
CA TYR A 977 -1.25 -24.41 -20.41
C TYR A 977 -2.42 -23.52 -19.96
N PHE A 978 -2.19 -22.56 -19.06
CA PHE A 978 -3.22 -21.60 -18.67
C PHE A 978 -3.63 -20.66 -19.81
N LEU A 979 -2.72 -20.26 -20.69
CA LEU A 979 -3.07 -19.48 -21.86
C LEU A 979 -3.90 -20.31 -22.86
N ALA A 980 -3.54 -21.57 -23.09
CA ALA A 980 -4.36 -22.48 -23.90
C ALA A 980 -5.75 -22.70 -23.29
N ALA A 981 -5.83 -22.89 -21.98
CA ALA A 981 -7.10 -22.97 -21.25
C ALA A 981 -7.90 -21.66 -21.39
N GLY A 982 -7.28 -20.50 -21.19
CA GLY A 982 -7.94 -19.21 -21.37
C GLY A 982 -8.48 -19.02 -22.79
N ILE A 983 -7.73 -19.44 -23.82
CA ILE A 983 -8.18 -19.44 -25.22
C ILE A 983 -9.39 -20.33 -25.43
N MET A 984 -9.38 -21.55 -24.88
CA MET A 984 -10.52 -22.47 -25.00
C MET A 984 -11.74 -22.01 -24.20
N ALA A 985 -11.52 -21.39 -23.03
CA ALA A 985 -12.59 -20.74 -22.27
C ALA A 985 -13.19 -19.56 -23.04
N ALA A 986 -12.35 -18.71 -23.63
CA ALA A 986 -12.78 -17.62 -24.50
C ALA A 986 -13.56 -18.15 -25.72
N LEU A 987 -13.13 -19.26 -26.31
CA LEU A 987 -13.83 -19.91 -27.42
C LEU A 987 -15.21 -20.44 -27.01
N TYR A 988 -15.33 -21.02 -25.81
CA TYR A 988 -16.62 -21.45 -25.26
C TYR A 988 -17.54 -20.25 -25.00
N LYS A 989 -16.97 -19.16 -24.45
CA LYS A 989 -17.70 -17.91 -24.20
C LYS A 989 -18.13 -17.23 -25.49
N GLN A 990 -17.27 -17.16 -26.51
CA GLN A 990 -17.63 -16.72 -27.85
C GLN A 990 -18.77 -17.58 -28.43
N ALA A 991 -18.74 -18.89 -28.23
CA ALA A 991 -19.79 -19.77 -28.74
C ALA A 991 -21.16 -19.53 -28.08
N THR A 992 -21.19 -19.23 -26.78
CA THR A 992 -22.41 -19.12 -25.96
C THR A 992 -22.91 -17.68 -25.77
N GLU A 993 -22.00 -16.71 -25.72
CA GLU A 993 -22.23 -15.30 -25.41
C GLU A 993 -21.89 -14.36 -26.60
N GLY A 994 -21.08 -14.82 -27.55
CA GLY A 994 -20.64 -14.04 -28.71
C GLY A 994 -19.50 -13.09 -28.38
N GLY A 995 -19.14 -12.25 -29.35
CA GLY A 995 -18.14 -11.19 -29.20
C GLY A 995 -16.68 -11.64 -29.29
N SER A 996 -15.79 -10.65 -29.38
CA SER A 996 -14.33 -10.82 -29.33
C SER A 996 -13.86 -10.81 -27.89
N TRP A 997 -12.82 -11.60 -27.61
CA TRP A 997 -12.32 -11.83 -26.25
C TRP A 997 -10.82 -11.62 -26.18
N GLU A 998 -10.37 -11.15 -25.02
CA GLU A 998 -8.97 -11.02 -24.66
C GLU A 998 -8.65 -11.95 -23.51
N VAL A 999 -7.50 -12.62 -23.62
CA VAL A 999 -6.96 -13.54 -22.63
C VAL A 999 -5.58 -13.05 -22.25
N ASP A 1000 -5.38 -12.66 -20.98
CA ASP A 1000 -4.06 -12.30 -20.46
C ASP A 1000 -3.60 -13.34 -19.43
N VAL A 1001 -2.41 -13.89 -19.66
CA VAL A 1001 -1.67 -14.71 -18.69
C VAL A 1001 -0.29 -14.09 -18.50
N SER A 1002 0.19 -14.09 -17.25
CA SER A 1002 1.54 -13.61 -16.96
C SER A 1002 2.30 -14.55 -16.05
N LEU A 1003 3.60 -14.65 -16.26
CA LEU A 1003 4.49 -15.47 -15.44
C LEU A 1003 4.42 -15.07 -13.96
N ALA A 1004 4.34 -13.76 -13.66
CA ALA A 1004 4.19 -13.27 -12.31
C ALA A 1004 2.80 -13.58 -11.71
N GLY A 1005 1.73 -13.63 -12.53
CA GLY A 1005 0.42 -14.10 -12.09
C GLY A 1005 0.41 -15.60 -11.76
N VAL A 1006 1.08 -16.41 -12.60
CA VAL A 1006 1.29 -17.84 -12.36
C VAL A 1006 2.13 -18.07 -11.11
N MET A 1007 3.17 -17.26 -10.88
CA MET A 1007 3.97 -17.28 -9.66
C MET A 1007 3.11 -17.03 -8.42
N LYS A 1008 2.27 -15.98 -8.43
CA LYS A 1008 1.36 -15.70 -7.32
C LYS A 1008 0.42 -16.88 -7.05
N TYR A 1009 -0.13 -17.46 -8.11
CA TYR A 1009 -0.99 -18.64 -8.00
C TYR A 1009 -0.24 -19.81 -7.37
N LEU A 1010 0.97 -20.15 -7.85
CA LEU A 1010 1.80 -21.21 -7.30
C LEU A 1010 2.14 -20.96 -5.82
N ARG A 1011 2.55 -19.73 -5.47
CA ARG A 1011 2.81 -19.33 -4.07
C ARG A 1011 1.58 -19.53 -3.19
N SER A 1012 0.38 -19.24 -3.69
CA SER A 1012 -0.87 -19.38 -2.94
C SER A 1012 -1.24 -20.85 -2.62
N LEU A 1013 -0.71 -21.82 -3.38
CA LEU A 1013 -0.87 -23.25 -3.12
C LEU A 1013 -0.07 -23.73 -1.89
N GLY A 1014 0.77 -22.87 -1.33
CA GLY A 1014 1.70 -23.19 -0.25
C GLY A 1014 2.91 -24.01 -0.72
N GLN A 1015 3.80 -24.30 0.22
CA GLN A 1015 4.99 -25.11 0.03
C GLN A 1015 4.93 -26.33 0.96
N PHE A 1016 5.68 -27.37 0.64
CA PHE A 1016 5.91 -28.51 1.53
C PHE A 1016 6.78 -28.09 2.72
N GLU A 1017 6.54 -28.67 3.89
CA GLU A 1017 7.26 -28.28 5.12
C GLU A 1017 8.73 -28.68 5.07
N GLY A 1018 9.62 -27.74 5.38
CA GLY A 1018 11.07 -27.95 5.40
C GLY A 1018 11.60 -28.58 4.12
N LYS A 1019 12.43 -29.63 4.25
CA LYS A 1019 13.07 -30.32 3.13
C LYS A 1019 12.20 -31.40 2.47
N THR A 1020 10.98 -31.63 2.95
CA THR A 1020 10.16 -32.78 2.52
C THR A 1020 9.83 -32.75 1.03
N GLY A 1021 9.61 -31.58 0.45
CA GLY A 1021 9.33 -31.41 -0.98
C GLY A 1021 10.47 -31.85 -1.93
N PHE A 1022 11.70 -31.97 -1.41
CA PHE A 1022 12.86 -32.42 -2.18
C PHE A 1022 13.07 -33.94 -2.12
N ALA A 1023 12.29 -34.68 -1.32
CA ALA A 1023 12.43 -36.13 -1.12
C ALA A 1023 11.81 -36.95 -2.27
N THR A 1024 12.16 -36.62 -3.52
CA THR A 1024 11.72 -37.35 -4.72
C THR A 1024 12.78 -37.30 -5.82
N LYS A 1025 12.70 -38.23 -6.78
CA LYS A 1025 13.63 -38.32 -7.90
C LYS A 1025 13.31 -37.23 -8.93
N ASP A 1026 14.33 -36.61 -9.52
CA ASP A 1026 14.15 -35.75 -10.70
C ASP A 1026 14.23 -36.53 -12.02
N TYR A 1027 13.65 -35.96 -13.09
CA TYR A 1027 13.75 -36.44 -14.46
C TYR A 1027 14.72 -35.56 -15.24
N THR A 1028 15.89 -36.09 -15.57
CA THR A 1028 16.99 -35.31 -16.15
C THR A 1028 17.32 -35.69 -17.59
N CYS A 1029 16.91 -36.88 -18.02
CA CYS A 1029 17.12 -37.39 -19.36
C CYS A 1029 15.98 -38.35 -19.77
N THR A 1030 15.89 -38.70 -21.06
CA THR A 1030 14.83 -39.57 -21.56
C THR A 1030 14.84 -40.98 -20.97
N THR A 1031 15.97 -41.48 -20.47
CA THR A 1031 16.04 -42.78 -19.79
C THR A 1031 15.45 -42.77 -18.39
N ASP A 1032 15.23 -41.59 -17.79
CA ASP A 1032 14.49 -41.45 -16.53
C ASP A 1032 12.97 -41.55 -16.74
N VAL A 1033 12.49 -41.41 -17.97
CA VAL A 1033 11.08 -41.35 -18.33
C VAL A 1033 10.54 -42.76 -18.63
N PRO A 1034 9.40 -43.16 -18.04
CA PRO A 1034 8.74 -44.41 -18.40
C PRO A 1034 8.47 -44.51 -19.91
N PRO A 1035 8.82 -45.62 -20.59
CA PRO A 1035 8.71 -45.75 -22.05
C PRO A 1035 7.30 -45.49 -22.61
N GLU A 1036 6.25 -45.80 -21.85
CA GLU A 1036 4.86 -45.56 -22.22
C GLU A 1036 4.54 -44.07 -22.45
N TYR A 1037 5.24 -43.18 -21.74
CA TYR A 1037 5.11 -41.72 -21.84
C TYR A 1037 5.94 -41.12 -22.98
N LEU A 1038 6.74 -41.93 -23.67
CA LEU A 1038 7.54 -41.48 -24.82
C LEU A 1038 6.91 -41.94 -26.14
N GLU A 1039 7.04 -41.11 -27.17
CA GLU A 1039 6.82 -41.47 -28.58
C GLU A 1039 8.09 -41.24 -29.39
N THR A 1040 8.27 -42.07 -30.41
CA THR A 1040 9.35 -41.92 -31.40
C THR A 1040 8.73 -41.69 -32.77
N ARG A 1041 9.12 -40.60 -33.43
CA ARG A 1041 8.58 -40.20 -34.74
C ARG A 1041 9.65 -39.54 -35.61
N GLU A 1042 9.50 -39.68 -36.92
CA GLU A 1042 10.32 -38.95 -37.89
C GLU A 1042 9.99 -37.46 -37.92
N THR A 1043 11.03 -36.63 -38.04
CA THR A 1043 10.94 -35.16 -38.07
C THR A 1043 11.81 -34.60 -39.19
N GLY A 1044 11.72 -33.29 -39.47
CA GLY A 1044 12.64 -32.62 -40.39
C GLY A 1044 14.09 -32.56 -39.90
N PHE A 1045 14.38 -33.07 -38.70
CA PHE A 1045 15.72 -33.13 -38.09
C PHE A 1045 16.20 -34.57 -37.84
N GLY A 1046 15.45 -35.58 -38.32
CA GLY A 1046 15.67 -37.00 -38.06
C GLY A 1046 14.71 -37.58 -37.02
N GLU A 1047 15.03 -38.78 -36.53
CA GLU A 1047 14.20 -39.50 -35.58
C GLU A 1047 14.19 -38.79 -34.21
N MET A 1048 13.01 -38.42 -33.73
CA MET A 1048 12.83 -37.77 -32.43
C MET A 1048 12.12 -38.70 -31.45
N THR A 1049 12.71 -38.94 -30.29
CA THR A 1049 12.02 -39.56 -29.15
C THR A 1049 11.71 -38.49 -28.12
N ALA A 1050 10.44 -38.31 -27.76
CA ALA A 1050 9.98 -37.21 -26.91
C ALA A 1050 8.76 -37.59 -26.06
N VAL A 1051 8.51 -36.83 -24.98
CA VAL A 1051 7.35 -37.01 -24.09
C VAL A 1051 6.05 -36.78 -24.87
N LYS A 1052 5.08 -37.70 -24.77
CA LYS A 1052 3.73 -37.57 -25.32
C LYS A 1052 2.93 -36.52 -24.54
N HIS A 1053 1.78 -36.10 -25.08
CA HIS A 1053 0.86 -35.30 -24.28
C HIS A 1053 0.25 -36.17 -23.18
N SER A 1054 0.18 -35.64 -21.96
CA SER A 1054 -0.13 -36.44 -20.78
C SER A 1054 -1.61 -36.70 -20.54
N ALA A 1055 -2.49 -35.89 -21.14
CA ALA A 1055 -3.93 -36.07 -21.03
C ALA A 1055 -4.48 -37.00 -22.14
N SER A 1056 -5.41 -37.87 -21.76
CA SER A 1056 -6.27 -38.62 -22.68
C SER A 1056 -7.72 -38.14 -22.57
N ILE A 1057 -8.45 -38.17 -23.68
CA ILE A 1057 -9.87 -37.83 -23.75
C ILE A 1057 -10.61 -39.02 -24.37
N GLU A 1058 -11.60 -39.56 -23.68
CA GLU A 1058 -12.37 -40.72 -24.12
C GLU A 1058 -12.97 -40.49 -25.52
N GLY A 1059 -12.76 -41.45 -26.42
CA GLY A 1059 -13.29 -41.40 -27.78
C GLY A 1059 -12.62 -40.40 -28.74
N LEU A 1060 -11.59 -39.66 -28.30
CA LEU A 1060 -10.90 -38.66 -29.14
C LEU A 1060 -9.40 -38.92 -29.26
N ARG A 1061 -8.83 -38.56 -30.41
CA ARG A 1061 -7.38 -38.58 -30.59
C ARG A 1061 -6.75 -37.37 -29.91
N VAL A 1062 -5.68 -37.59 -29.16
CA VAL A 1062 -4.87 -36.54 -28.52
C VAL A 1062 -3.41 -36.76 -28.90
N GLY A 1063 -2.72 -35.69 -29.27
CA GLY A 1063 -1.33 -35.73 -29.74
C GLY A 1063 -1.14 -34.89 -31.01
N TRP A 1064 0.09 -34.78 -31.51
CA TRP A 1064 0.43 -33.87 -32.59
C TRP A 1064 0.34 -34.53 -33.97
N ASP A 1065 -0.26 -33.86 -34.96
CA ASP A 1065 -0.33 -34.41 -36.33
C ASP A 1065 0.95 -34.09 -37.13
N VAL A 1066 1.43 -32.85 -36.99
CA VAL A 1066 2.62 -32.31 -37.66
C VAL A 1066 3.84 -32.46 -36.74
N MET A 1067 4.96 -32.93 -37.28
CA MET A 1067 6.23 -33.02 -36.55
C MET A 1067 7.15 -31.84 -36.93
N PRO A 1068 8.05 -31.41 -36.02
CA PRO A 1068 8.88 -30.24 -36.22
C PRO A 1068 9.82 -30.41 -37.43
N LYS A 1069 10.06 -29.31 -38.14
CA LYS A 1069 11.00 -29.20 -39.26
C LYS A 1069 11.67 -27.82 -39.24
N PRO A 1070 12.69 -27.53 -40.08
CA PRO A 1070 13.35 -26.22 -40.09
C PRO A 1070 12.36 -25.07 -40.16
N LEU A 1071 12.59 -24.02 -39.36
CA LEU A 1071 11.69 -22.88 -39.24
C LEU A 1071 11.46 -22.22 -40.61
N GLY A 1072 10.22 -21.87 -40.90
CA GLY A 1072 9.86 -21.14 -42.12
C GLY A 1072 9.66 -22.00 -43.36
N THR A 1073 9.66 -23.33 -43.23
CA THR A 1073 9.51 -24.27 -44.37
C THR A 1073 8.07 -24.63 -44.72
N ASP A 1074 7.07 -24.12 -43.98
CA ASP A 1074 5.66 -24.32 -44.32
C ASP A 1074 5.12 -23.22 -45.24
N GLU A 1075 4.03 -23.52 -45.94
CA GLU A 1075 3.33 -22.56 -46.78
C GLU A 1075 2.51 -21.55 -45.95
N LYS A 1076 2.47 -20.30 -46.42
CA LYS A 1076 1.72 -19.18 -45.83
C LYS A 1076 0.19 -19.29 -46.09
N LYS A 1077 -0.44 -20.42 -45.73
CA LYS A 1077 -1.87 -20.70 -45.91
C LYS A 1077 -2.46 -21.58 -44.79
N TRP A 1078 -3.76 -21.47 -44.54
CA TRP A 1078 -4.51 -22.36 -43.62
C TRP A 1078 -4.77 -23.74 -44.25
N LEU A 1079 -4.96 -24.76 -43.40
CA LEU A 1079 -5.41 -26.10 -43.80
C LEU A 1079 -6.91 -26.17 -44.10
#